data_AF-A0A166XIV1-F1
#
_entry.id   AF-A0A166XIV1-F1
#
_cell.length_a   1.000
_cell.length_b   1.000
_cell.length_c   1.000
_cell.angle_alpha   90.00
_cell.angle_beta   90.00
_cell.angle_gamma   90.00
#
_symmetry.space_group_name_H-M   'P 1'
#
loop_
_entity.id
_entity.type
_entity.pdbx_description
1 polymer ?
#
loop_
_entity_poly.entity_id
_entity_poly.type
_entity_poly.pdbx_seq_one_letter_code
_entity_poly.pdbx_strand_id
1 'polypeptide(L)'
;MSHNKSIVLVNRQLLDMPLAYLGRTRRRFGISFLVIVALILTWNIGFYPSLDYSQTETPPGNSPEITKQSTQTPIQTPSLDYSQTETPPGNSPEITKQSTQAPIQTPSLAKVSMLYGREDPICERALQSHRRHCDRWNHQMHILRQEISAGSWSKPNYLLSIVLQELAKPVEQRLDWLMWVDADSIILNPAIPPTIFLPPTDISDIHFIASRDHNGLNNGILFLRVHPWTVNMLLETAGNPLFHPEIDLGWSADQTSMANVLAKEEGGFDGTGYKRHGIYMPKKLFNAYQFGHGFEGDRGNLLVHLPGMTYTEKWEHMARWLDIVEGERGQEWEVSLEESGYDDKTVAFWNVVRDVKREIQETDSAIGSMAETDTAKRDAVDKLKKVLWEEADDMDLMRRRLSELCNAQRPACSACQNRNVRCHYDADPSETPGQALKRKYSQLQESSSSSTDKIYKILQMRSEDEALDVFHRIRRGADPDSILRLIENADVMIDLAVAPETRLRFEFPYIASMPIYLYASSNIYLQSPIYDYASGDESRRQRAMNSPPGQVVKQTIPFLRPYHAAAVIDPRLSKIKPSDWTVVSENDHLMRTMLQHFFMYEYQWHASFQKDCFLDDMVSGDRQFCSPLLVNSILAHACHSATEHSNRAEYWNPRTLGYLFMAEAKRLWDMEAGNVRLTTVQAGPILYLAHAICGSDKIGRAYLVQSVAMAEKLAIFKLNKNRVSSKAQDARDFTAWAIFISQIHNQWYFQDRPLLDEKPQVPLPDPNDNRDWFGEFWLKYPSSDELYPAHFGASFRGHALLSVIFNDIACEHYRGQEHKPVFSLRDILSYYKRLENWFDGLPPPLTPKNIIFPVHLKLHMHYYNSVIRLMVAADKLQQQSICSILDRWTAASTARQLLSEAIASLETLIRLYYIRHSFERLDTFIVQPLAELAMIRQTDTGNSNILDTESVQSTVVLCAQGFRDQGRNHYLGQALFHLTRNSVRPETRALIDKYLYAGPQVQVPSTPVLAHEVHSNWPLNIIDASENPKNQRLSDVLKNLEKITLDSSAEAP
;
A
#
# COMPACT_ATOMS: atom_id res chain seq x y z
N MET A 1 -56.93 -4.74 -29.05
CA MET A 1 -57.00 -5.46 -30.34
C MET A 1 -56.21 -6.76 -30.23
N SER A 2 -56.31 -7.64 -31.24
CA SER A 2 -55.41 -8.77 -31.54
C SER A 2 -53.94 -8.35 -31.60
N HIS A 3 -52.90 -9.19 -31.49
CA HIS A 3 -52.72 -10.67 -31.29
C HIS A 3 -51.20 -10.91 -30.96
N ASN A 4 -50.63 -12.10 -30.64
CA ASN A 4 -51.03 -13.40 -30.04
C ASN A 4 -49.82 -14.39 -30.16
N LYS A 5 -49.78 -15.50 -29.39
CA LYS A 5 -48.88 -16.69 -29.50
C LYS A 5 -47.41 -16.54 -29.03
N SER A 6 -46.73 -17.55 -28.48
CA SER A 6 -47.12 -18.90 -27.98
C SER A 6 -46.06 -19.45 -26.97
N ILE A 7 -46.40 -19.96 -25.77
CA ILE A 7 -46.80 -21.35 -25.39
C ILE A 7 -45.65 -22.40 -25.40
N VAL A 8 -45.36 -23.05 -24.26
CA VAL A 8 -45.43 -24.52 -23.98
C VAL A 8 -45.16 -24.84 -22.49
N LEU A 9 -45.83 -25.89 -22.01
CA LEU A 9 -46.01 -26.55 -20.69
C LEU A 9 -44.70 -26.95 -19.93
N VAL A 10 -44.67 -27.42 -18.65
CA VAL A 10 -45.46 -28.49 -17.95
C VAL A 10 -45.61 -28.28 -16.42
N ASN A 11 -46.62 -28.96 -15.84
CA ASN A 11 -47.04 -29.13 -14.43
C ASN A 11 -45.94 -29.09 -13.33
N ARG A 12 -46.15 -28.62 -12.08
CA ARG A 12 -47.32 -28.60 -11.14
C ARG A 12 -47.49 -29.89 -10.30
N GLN A 13 -46.97 -29.90 -9.07
CA GLN A 13 -47.76 -30.21 -7.84
C GLN A 13 -46.98 -29.93 -6.54
N LEU A 14 -47.65 -29.27 -5.59
CA LEU A 14 -47.26 -29.04 -4.19
C LEU A 14 -48.55 -28.89 -3.38
N LEU A 15 -48.47 -29.07 -2.05
CA LEU A 15 -49.55 -29.09 -1.03
C LEU A 15 -50.23 -30.44 -0.80
N ASP A 16 -50.29 -30.83 0.48
CA ASP A 16 -51.56 -31.18 1.12
C ASP A 16 -51.51 -30.93 2.65
N MET A 17 -52.69 -30.92 3.30
CA MET A 17 -53.00 -30.72 4.74
C MET A 17 -53.08 -29.27 5.30
N PRO A 18 -54.02 -28.97 6.24
CA PRO A 18 -54.70 -27.67 6.27
C PRO A 18 -54.77 -26.93 7.62
N LEU A 19 -55.25 -25.68 7.56
CA LEU A 19 -55.58 -24.80 8.70
C LEU A 19 -56.81 -25.29 9.49
N ALA A 20 -56.66 -25.48 10.81
CA ALA A 20 -57.81 -25.70 11.72
C ALA A 20 -57.55 -25.34 13.20
N TYR A 21 -57.46 -24.05 13.54
CA TYR A 21 -58.21 -23.42 14.67
C TYR A 21 -57.89 -21.92 14.80
N LEU A 22 -58.91 -21.08 15.05
CA LEU A 22 -58.74 -19.63 15.24
C LEU A 22 -59.75 -19.08 16.28
N GLY A 23 -59.27 -18.20 17.17
CA GLY A 23 -60.08 -17.50 18.19
C GLY A 23 -59.74 -17.93 19.62
N ARG A 24 -59.60 -17.03 20.60
CA ARG A 24 -60.29 -15.73 20.75
C ARG A 24 -59.43 -14.62 21.41
N THR A 25 -60.04 -13.43 21.53
CA THR A 25 -59.76 -12.37 22.53
C THR A 25 -58.46 -11.54 22.42
N ARG A 26 -58.44 -10.61 21.47
CA ARG A 26 -57.92 -9.24 21.74
C ARG A 26 -58.92 -8.48 22.64
N ARG A 27 -58.49 -7.91 23.78
CA ARG A 27 -58.93 -6.59 24.35
C ARG A 27 -58.45 -6.39 25.80
N ARG A 28 -57.35 -5.64 25.99
CA ARG A 28 -57.05 -4.66 27.08
C ARG A 28 -55.62 -4.13 26.89
N PHE A 29 -55.23 -3.09 27.63
CA PHE A 29 -53.98 -2.32 27.50
C PHE A 29 -53.88 -1.33 26.32
N GLY A 30 -54.94 -0.51 26.18
CA GLY A 30 -54.69 0.94 26.18
C GLY A 30 -54.55 1.43 27.64
N ILE A 31 -54.04 2.65 27.85
CA ILE A 31 -53.69 3.23 29.17
C ILE A 31 -52.41 2.61 29.77
N SER A 32 -51.27 3.15 29.35
CA SER A 32 -49.95 3.08 30.04
C SER A 32 -49.00 4.17 29.50
N PHE A 33 -49.21 4.61 28.26
CA PHE A 33 -48.45 5.66 27.56
C PHE A 33 -48.53 7.09 28.19
N LEU A 34 -49.30 7.27 29.27
CA LEU A 34 -49.51 8.58 29.94
C LEU A 34 -48.84 8.71 31.31
N VAL A 35 -48.12 7.69 31.79
CA VAL A 35 -47.42 7.73 33.10
C VAL A 35 -45.93 8.07 32.95
N ILE A 36 -45.29 7.63 31.87
CA ILE A 36 -43.83 7.78 31.68
C ILE A 36 -43.42 9.25 31.44
N VAL A 37 -44.25 10.03 30.74
CA VAL A 37 -43.97 11.45 30.43
C VAL A 37 -43.96 12.33 31.69
N ALA A 38 -44.65 11.92 32.77
CA ALA A 38 -44.73 12.69 34.01
C ALA A 38 -43.47 12.61 34.89
N LEU A 39 -42.62 11.60 34.71
CA LEU A 39 -41.40 11.38 35.53
C LEU A 39 -40.17 12.16 35.03
N ILE A 40 -40.26 12.82 33.87
CA ILE A 40 -39.14 13.54 33.23
C ILE A 40 -39.02 15.00 33.72
N LEU A 41 -40.01 15.52 34.46
CA LEU A 41 -40.14 16.96 34.74
C LEU A 41 -39.85 17.42 36.18
N THR A 42 -39.34 16.56 37.09
CA THR A 42 -39.13 16.95 38.50
C THR A 42 -37.80 16.50 39.11
N TRP A 43 -36.64 16.81 38.49
CA TRP A 43 -35.35 16.88 39.22
C TRP A 43 -34.29 17.79 38.55
N ASN A 44 -34.50 19.11 38.66
CA ASN A 44 -33.43 20.06 39.01
C ASN A 44 -33.65 20.41 40.51
N ILE A 45 -32.75 20.96 41.33
CA ILE A 45 -31.75 22.05 41.20
C ILE A 45 -30.69 21.83 42.31
N GLY A 46 -29.41 22.27 42.19
CA GLY A 46 -28.50 22.26 43.36
C GLY A 46 -27.06 22.81 43.25
N PHE A 47 -26.90 24.13 43.38
CA PHE A 47 -25.75 24.88 43.96
C PHE A 47 -24.30 24.81 43.40
N TYR A 48 -23.78 26.02 43.15
CA TYR A 48 -22.36 26.44 43.15
C TYR A 48 -21.85 26.68 44.61
N PRO A 49 -20.54 26.67 44.89
CA PRO A 49 -19.74 27.92 44.79
C PRO A 49 -18.31 27.76 44.23
N SER A 50 -17.70 28.91 43.95
CA SER A 50 -16.36 29.12 43.39
C SER A 50 -15.21 29.01 44.40
N LEU A 51 -13.99 28.86 43.87
CA LEU A 51 -12.81 29.54 44.40
C LEU A 51 -11.80 29.82 43.27
N ASP A 52 -11.00 30.86 43.45
CA ASP A 52 -10.13 31.49 42.44
C ASP A 52 -8.69 31.54 42.99
N TYR A 53 -7.65 31.52 42.14
CA TYR A 53 -6.31 32.06 42.45
C TYR A 53 -5.40 32.17 41.22
N SER A 54 -4.49 33.15 41.26
CA SER A 54 -3.76 33.71 40.12
C SER A 54 -2.26 33.34 40.02
N GLN A 55 -1.73 33.41 38.78
CA GLN A 55 -0.39 33.87 38.34
C GLN A 55 0.84 33.78 39.27
N THR A 56 2.00 33.35 38.73
CA THR A 56 3.25 34.18 38.65
C THR A 56 4.41 33.52 37.87
N GLU A 57 4.96 34.28 36.90
CA GLU A 57 6.39 34.57 36.60
C GLU A 57 7.45 33.48 36.22
N THR A 58 8.58 33.98 35.67
CA THR A 58 9.67 33.29 34.90
C THR A 58 11.00 34.09 35.02
N PRO A 59 12.09 33.93 34.21
CA PRO A 59 12.55 32.73 33.45
C PRO A 59 13.97 32.08 33.63
N PRO A 60 15.11 32.72 33.99
CA PRO A 60 16.32 32.59 33.13
C PRO A 60 17.63 32.07 33.78
N GLY A 61 18.61 31.60 32.97
CA GLY A 61 19.95 31.24 33.47
C GLY A 61 21.01 30.69 32.49
N ASN A 62 21.52 31.52 31.57
CA ASN A 62 22.87 31.51 30.93
C ASN A 62 23.49 30.31 30.15
N SER A 63 24.19 30.65 29.06
CA SER A 63 25.11 29.83 28.22
C SER A 63 26.56 29.79 28.79
N PRO A 64 27.54 29.03 28.21
CA PRO A 64 28.30 29.49 27.02
C PRO A 64 28.84 28.39 26.05
N GLU A 65 29.57 28.80 24.99
CA GLU A 65 30.26 27.98 23.96
C GLU A 65 31.71 27.55 24.34
N ILE A 66 32.41 26.72 23.52
CA ILE A 66 33.82 26.95 23.02
C ILE A 66 34.44 25.82 22.10
N THR A 67 34.84 26.23 20.88
CA THR A 67 36.08 25.92 20.08
C THR A 67 36.59 24.52 19.62
N LYS A 68 36.42 24.26 18.29
CA LYS A 68 37.38 23.92 17.18
C LYS A 68 38.64 22.98 17.28
N GLN A 69 38.87 22.26 16.15
CA GLN A 69 40.07 22.25 15.24
C GLN A 69 41.12 21.09 15.15
N SER A 70 41.41 20.69 13.89
CA SER A 70 42.64 20.06 13.30
C SER A 70 42.48 20.03 11.74
N THR A 71 43.42 19.89 10.77
CA THR A 71 44.90 19.67 10.59
C THR A 71 45.43 18.22 10.58
N GLN A 72 46.24 17.73 9.61
CA GLN A 72 46.84 18.31 8.38
C GLN A 72 47.34 17.23 7.36
N THR A 73 47.83 17.68 6.19
CA THR A 73 48.37 17.04 4.95
C THR A 73 49.82 16.47 5.05
N PRO A 74 50.65 16.12 4.00
CA PRO A 74 50.50 15.68 2.56
C PRO A 74 51.59 14.68 1.95
N ILE A 75 51.62 14.48 0.59
CA ILE A 75 52.78 14.38 -0.37
C ILE A 75 53.30 13.03 -1.04
N GLN A 76 53.46 13.09 -2.40
CA GLN A 76 54.36 12.42 -3.42
C GLN A 76 54.29 10.93 -3.94
N THR A 77 53.81 10.80 -5.20
CA THR A 77 54.40 10.30 -6.51
C THR A 77 55.83 9.63 -6.59
N PRO A 78 56.31 9.00 -7.72
CA PRO A 78 55.84 9.04 -9.14
C PRO A 78 55.92 7.76 -10.07
N SER A 79 55.29 7.88 -11.25
CA SER A 79 55.61 7.41 -12.64
C SER A 79 56.22 6.02 -13.00
N LEU A 80 55.66 5.39 -14.07
CA LEU A 80 56.29 4.75 -15.28
C LEU A 80 55.30 3.71 -15.92
N ASP A 81 55.22 3.41 -17.24
CA ASP A 81 55.62 4.07 -18.53
C ASP A 81 55.16 3.22 -19.77
N TYR A 82 55.56 3.60 -21.00
CA TYR A 82 55.58 2.86 -22.30
C TYR A 82 54.34 2.84 -23.23
N SER A 83 54.57 2.48 -24.50
CA SER A 83 54.01 3.19 -25.66
C SER A 83 53.93 2.42 -27.01
N GLN A 84 53.02 2.89 -27.90
CA GLN A 84 53.07 2.86 -29.40
C GLN A 84 53.04 1.55 -30.21
N THR A 85 52.29 1.60 -31.34
CA THR A 85 52.55 1.08 -32.73
C THR A 85 51.21 0.88 -33.48
N GLU A 86 51.03 0.94 -34.81
CA GLU A 86 51.68 1.70 -35.91
C GLU A 86 50.72 1.70 -37.15
N THR A 87 51.10 2.21 -38.34
CA THR A 87 50.21 2.37 -39.54
C THR A 87 50.84 1.73 -40.83
N PRO A 88 50.84 2.20 -42.13
CA PRO A 88 50.32 3.40 -42.82
C PRO A 88 49.15 3.23 -43.87
N PRO A 89 49.29 3.17 -45.23
CA PRO A 89 48.48 4.07 -46.10
C PRO A 89 47.82 3.51 -47.41
N GLY A 90 47.00 4.35 -48.08
CA GLY A 90 46.56 4.21 -49.48
C GLY A 90 45.71 5.41 -49.98
N ASN A 91 45.93 5.91 -51.21
CA ASN A 91 45.46 7.26 -51.64
C ASN A 91 44.47 7.30 -52.83
N SER A 92 43.46 8.20 -52.71
CA SER A 92 42.94 9.22 -53.67
C SER A 92 42.59 8.86 -55.15
N PRO A 93 41.55 9.50 -55.73
CA PRO A 93 41.71 10.83 -56.35
C PRO A 93 40.57 11.85 -56.07
N GLU A 94 40.60 13.00 -56.76
CA GLU A 94 39.90 14.26 -56.45
C GLU A 94 38.44 14.38 -56.96
N ILE A 95 37.60 15.15 -56.25
CA ILE A 95 36.48 15.94 -56.82
C ILE A 95 36.47 17.36 -56.21
N THR A 96 36.02 18.34 -57.01
CA THR A 96 36.05 19.79 -56.79
C THR A 96 35.29 20.30 -55.55
N LYS A 97 35.76 21.42 -54.97
CA LYS A 97 35.14 22.10 -53.83
C LYS A 97 33.71 22.62 -54.12
N GLN A 98 32.76 22.25 -53.29
CA GLN A 98 31.61 23.09 -52.91
C GLN A 98 31.60 23.28 -51.39
N SER A 99 31.13 24.44 -50.92
CA SER A 99 31.16 24.82 -49.51
C SER A 99 29.88 24.38 -48.79
N THR A 100 29.80 23.10 -48.41
CA THR A 100 28.74 22.62 -47.51
C THR A 100 29.07 22.95 -46.06
N GLN A 101 28.24 23.80 -45.44
CA GLN A 101 28.13 23.84 -43.97
C GLN A 101 27.56 22.49 -43.49
N ALA A 102 28.04 21.97 -42.36
CA ALA A 102 27.45 20.78 -41.75
C ALA A 102 26.03 21.09 -41.26
N PRO A 103 25.06 20.17 -41.41
CA PRO A 103 23.69 20.40 -40.96
C PRO A 103 23.63 20.50 -39.43
N ILE A 104 22.83 21.44 -38.93
CA ILE A 104 22.51 21.54 -37.50
C ILE A 104 21.71 20.31 -37.11
N GLN A 105 22.22 19.53 -36.15
CA GLN A 105 21.63 18.26 -35.77
C GLN A 105 20.50 18.49 -34.74
N THR A 106 19.26 18.26 -35.16
CA THR A 106 18.07 18.42 -34.30
C THR A 106 18.10 17.44 -33.13
N PRO A 107 17.85 17.88 -31.88
CA PRO A 107 17.83 16.98 -30.73
C PRO A 107 16.75 15.90 -30.85
N SER A 108 17.10 14.69 -30.43
CA SER A 108 16.25 13.51 -30.47
C SER A 108 15.30 13.46 -29.26
N LEU A 109 14.06 13.04 -29.49
CA LEU A 109 13.00 13.08 -28.48
C LEU A 109 12.07 11.87 -28.55
N ALA A 110 11.57 11.45 -27.40
CA ALA A 110 10.42 10.57 -27.26
C ALA A 110 9.35 11.17 -26.34
N LYS A 111 8.08 10.79 -26.55
CA LYS A 111 7.02 11.05 -25.58
C LYS A 111 6.90 9.90 -24.57
N VAL A 112 6.54 10.22 -23.34
CA VAL A 112 6.32 9.26 -22.25
C VAL A 112 4.95 9.53 -21.62
N SER A 113 4.19 8.47 -21.36
CA SER A 113 2.87 8.53 -20.71
C SER A 113 2.61 7.28 -19.87
N MET A 114 1.51 7.26 -19.12
CA MET A 114 1.02 6.07 -18.42
C MET A 114 -0.50 5.94 -18.58
N LEU A 115 -0.97 4.72 -18.85
CA LEU A 115 -2.38 4.37 -18.87
C LEU A 115 -2.53 2.86 -18.63
N TYR A 116 -2.95 2.51 -17.42
CA TYR A 116 -3.05 1.15 -16.89
C TYR A 116 -4.27 1.01 -15.96
N GLY A 117 -4.70 -0.23 -15.71
CA GLY A 117 -5.91 -0.53 -14.95
C GLY A 117 -7.09 -0.88 -15.87
N ARG A 118 -8.27 -0.30 -15.61
CA ARG A 118 -9.45 -0.50 -16.46
C ARG A 118 -9.27 0.27 -17.77
N GLU A 119 -9.46 -0.41 -18.90
CA GLU A 119 -9.44 0.21 -20.24
C GLU A 119 -10.49 1.33 -20.33
N ASP A 120 -10.04 2.54 -20.63
CA ASP A 120 -10.90 3.68 -20.95
C ASP A 120 -10.75 4.08 -22.44
N PRO A 121 -11.81 3.95 -23.26
CA PRO A 121 -11.74 4.24 -24.69
C PRO A 121 -11.43 5.71 -25.04
N ILE A 122 -11.70 6.66 -24.14
CA ILE A 122 -11.47 8.09 -24.38
C ILE A 122 -10.00 8.42 -24.12
N CYS A 123 -9.40 7.87 -23.06
CA CYS A 123 -7.94 7.96 -22.85
C CYS A 123 -7.14 7.24 -23.96
N GLU A 124 -7.58 6.10 -24.47
CA GLU A 124 -6.90 5.44 -25.60
C GLU A 124 -6.96 6.28 -26.89
N ARG A 125 -8.10 6.93 -27.19
CA ARG A 125 -8.20 7.91 -28.30
C ARG A 125 -7.25 9.11 -28.08
N ALA A 126 -7.16 9.63 -26.85
CA ALA A 126 -6.26 10.71 -26.48
C ALA A 126 -4.78 10.32 -26.72
N LEU A 127 -4.33 9.18 -26.20
CA LEU A 127 -2.98 8.67 -26.44
C LEU A 127 -2.73 8.35 -27.92
N GLN A 128 -3.73 7.89 -28.68
CA GLN A 128 -3.60 7.70 -30.12
C GLN A 128 -3.39 9.02 -30.88
N SER A 129 -3.94 10.14 -30.41
CA SER A 129 -3.61 11.47 -30.96
C SER A 129 -2.13 11.83 -30.72
N HIS A 130 -1.59 11.49 -29.54
CA HIS A 130 -0.17 11.68 -29.23
C HIS A 130 0.73 10.75 -30.05
N ARG A 131 0.30 9.50 -30.32
CA ARG A 131 1.00 8.56 -31.21
C ARG A 131 1.08 9.09 -32.65
N ARG A 132 -0.06 9.47 -33.25
CA ARG A 132 -0.11 10.08 -34.61
C ARG A 132 0.84 11.26 -34.77
N HIS A 133 1.01 12.05 -33.71
CA HIS A 133 1.96 13.16 -33.66
C HIS A 133 3.42 12.72 -33.56
N CYS A 134 3.73 11.69 -32.76
CA CYS A 134 5.06 11.09 -32.72
C CYS A 134 5.45 10.50 -34.08
N ASP A 135 4.53 9.78 -34.74
CA ASP A 135 4.73 9.16 -36.05
C ASP A 135 5.10 10.23 -37.11
N ARG A 136 4.39 11.37 -37.11
CA ARG A 136 4.62 12.51 -38.02
C ARG A 136 6.01 13.14 -37.89
N TRP A 137 6.55 13.18 -36.66
CA TRP A 137 7.82 13.84 -36.35
C TRP A 137 8.98 12.85 -36.08
N ASN A 138 8.77 11.56 -36.38
CA ASN A 138 9.74 10.48 -36.15
C ASN A 138 10.26 10.41 -34.69
N HIS A 139 9.35 10.56 -33.74
CA HIS A 139 9.61 10.40 -32.30
C HIS A 139 9.10 9.06 -31.78
N GLN A 140 9.71 8.54 -30.71
CA GLN A 140 9.21 7.35 -30.04
C GLN A 140 8.08 7.71 -29.07
N MET A 141 7.25 6.73 -28.67
CA MET A 141 6.23 6.91 -27.63
C MET A 141 6.24 5.72 -26.67
N HIS A 142 6.62 5.97 -25.42
CA HIS A 142 6.62 5.00 -24.34
C HIS A 142 5.34 5.17 -23.51
N ILE A 143 4.61 4.08 -23.27
CA ILE A 143 3.38 4.10 -22.47
C ILE A 143 3.49 3.01 -21.41
N LEU A 144 3.44 3.40 -20.14
CA LEU A 144 3.36 2.45 -19.03
C LEU A 144 1.97 1.80 -19.00
N ARG A 145 1.94 0.47 -19.13
CA ARG A 145 0.70 -0.35 -19.18
C ARG A 145 0.41 -1.18 -17.93
N GLN A 146 1.23 -1.03 -16.88
CA GLN A 146 1.07 -1.71 -15.59
C GLN A 146 1.54 -0.77 -14.47
N GLU A 147 0.93 -0.85 -13.27
CA GLU A 147 1.43 -0.12 -12.11
C GLU A 147 2.79 -0.70 -11.67
N ILE A 148 3.79 0.16 -11.44
CA ILE A 148 5.15 -0.26 -11.03
C ILE A 148 5.56 0.26 -9.66
N SER A 149 4.76 1.16 -9.07
CA SER A 149 5.02 1.78 -7.77
C SER A 149 3.71 2.34 -7.22
N ALA A 150 3.42 2.01 -5.95
CA ALA A 150 2.12 2.29 -5.34
C ALA A 150 1.81 3.80 -5.26
N GLY A 151 0.64 4.19 -5.75
CA GLY A 151 0.19 5.59 -5.75
C GLY A 151 0.95 6.44 -6.77
N SER A 152 1.15 7.73 -6.47
CA SER A 152 1.65 8.72 -7.43
C SER A 152 3.06 8.46 -7.97
N TRP A 153 3.84 7.58 -7.34
CA TRP A 153 5.25 7.35 -7.64
C TRP A 153 5.52 6.64 -8.98
N SER A 154 4.50 6.05 -9.62
CA SER A 154 4.66 5.44 -10.95
C SER A 154 5.09 6.44 -12.04
N LYS A 155 4.71 7.73 -11.96
CA LYS A 155 5.19 8.79 -12.89
C LYS A 155 6.72 9.00 -12.78
N PRO A 156 7.29 9.43 -11.63
CA PRO A 156 8.73 9.66 -11.51
C PRO A 156 9.55 8.36 -11.67
N ASN A 157 9.07 7.21 -11.18
CA ASN A 157 9.81 5.96 -11.29
C ASN A 157 9.85 5.41 -12.73
N TYR A 158 8.80 5.60 -13.53
CA TYR A 158 8.84 5.22 -14.94
C TYR A 158 9.77 6.13 -15.75
N LEU A 159 9.70 7.45 -15.52
CA LEU A 159 10.62 8.42 -16.11
C LEU A 159 12.08 8.12 -15.76
N LEU A 160 12.37 7.82 -14.48
CA LEU A 160 13.68 7.39 -14.02
C LEU A 160 14.15 6.13 -14.74
N SER A 161 13.27 5.13 -14.90
CA SER A 161 13.61 3.89 -15.59
C SER A 161 13.97 4.10 -17.07
N ILE A 162 13.32 5.04 -17.77
CA ILE A 162 13.63 5.40 -19.17
C ILE A 162 14.92 6.22 -19.23
N VAL A 163 15.09 7.24 -18.38
CA VAL A 163 16.33 8.03 -18.34
C VAL A 163 17.55 7.13 -18.07
N LEU A 164 17.44 6.15 -17.17
CA LEU A 164 18.50 5.16 -16.93
C LEU A 164 18.75 4.25 -18.15
N GLN A 165 17.71 3.79 -18.85
CA GLN A 165 17.85 2.98 -20.06
C GLN A 165 18.51 3.77 -21.21
N GLU A 166 18.15 5.04 -21.40
CA GLU A 166 18.77 5.92 -22.40
C GLU A 166 20.22 6.29 -22.03
N LEU A 167 20.50 6.54 -20.74
CA LEU A 167 21.87 6.74 -20.23
C LEU A 167 22.76 5.49 -20.34
N ALA A 168 22.18 4.29 -20.44
CA ALA A 168 22.91 3.06 -20.72
C ALA A 168 23.27 2.85 -22.21
N LYS A 169 22.64 3.59 -23.14
CA LYS A 169 22.97 3.54 -24.58
C LYS A 169 24.24 4.33 -24.92
N PRO A 170 24.92 3.99 -26.04
CA PRO A 170 25.90 4.88 -26.68
C PRO A 170 25.30 6.27 -26.97
N VAL A 171 26.14 7.31 -26.95
CA VAL A 171 25.68 8.70 -27.09
C VAL A 171 25.01 8.94 -28.45
N GLU A 172 25.45 8.23 -29.48
CA GLU A 172 24.95 8.28 -30.85
C GLU A 172 23.59 7.58 -31.04
N GLN A 173 23.11 6.85 -30.01
CA GLN A 173 21.87 6.05 -30.03
C GLN A 173 20.89 6.44 -28.91
N ARG A 174 21.28 7.41 -28.08
CA ARG A 174 20.57 7.91 -26.91
C ARG A 174 19.57 9.00 -27.31
N LEU A 175 18.38 8.99 -26.72
CA LEU A 175 17.47 10.14 -26.79
C LEU A 175 18.03 11.33 -26.01
N ASP A 176 17.99 12.54 -26.57
CA ASP A 176 18.41 13.75 -25.84
C ASP A 176 17.37 14.16 -24.78
N TRP A 177 16.08 14.04 -25.11
CA TRP A 177 14.96 14.50 -24.29
C TRP A 177 13.77 13.54 -24.24
N LEU A 178 13.06 13.54 -23.13
CA LEU A 178 11.77 12.90 -22.93
C LEU A 178 10.71 13.98 -22.70
N MET A 179 9.58 13.91 -23.39
CA MET A 179 8.39 14.74 -23.13
C MET A 179 7.35 13.90 -22.38
N TRP A 180 7.10 14.18 -21.11
CA TRP A 180 5.98 13.57 -20.40
C TRP A 180 4.66 14.19 -20.85
N VAL A 181 3.63 13.35 -20.98
CA VAL A 181 2.24 13.73 -21.27
C VAL A 181 1.27 12.89 -20.45
N ASP A 182 0.43 13.50 -19.63
CA ASP A 182 -0.67 12.81 -18.94
C ASP A 182 -1.78 12.40 -19.94
N ALA A 183 -2.49 11.30 -19.63
CA ALA A 183 -3.42 10.64 -20.55
C ALA A 183 -4.72 11.42 -20.83
N ASP A 184 -4.97 12.50 -20.08
CA ASP A 184 -6.02 13.49 -20.30
C ASP A 184 -5.50 14.74 -21.07
N SER A 185 -4.52 14.52 -21.95
CA SER A 185 -4.08 15.48 -22.97
C SER A 185 -4.28 14.96 -24.40
N ILE A 186 -4.61 15.87 -25.33
CA ILE A 186 -5.01 15.58 -26.71
C ILE A 186 -4.30 16.55 -27.65
N ILE A 187 -3.67 16.06 -28.72
CA ILE A 187 -3.06 16.90 -29.76
C ILE A 187 -4.15 17.60 -30.57
N LEU A 188 -4.08 18.93 -30.64
CA LEU A 188 -4.96 19.76 -31.46
C LEU A 188 -4.30 20.12 -32.80
N ASN A 189 -3.06 20.60 -32.76
CA ASN A 189 -2.30 20.96 -33.95
C ASN A 189 -1.09 20.01 -34.13
N PRO A 190 -1.18 19.02 -35.03
CA PRO A 190 -0.09 18.09 -35.25
C PRO A 190 1.09 18.69 -36.05
N ALA A 191 0.97 19.90 -36.61
CA ALA A 191 2.01 20.56 -37.38
C ALA A 191 3.08 21.28 -36.53
N ILE A 192 3.01 21.23 -35.20
CA ILE A 192 3.98 21.85 -34.29
C ILE A 192 4.96 20.79 -33.75
N PRO A 193 6.24 20.78 -34.15
CA PRO A 193 7.21 19.80 -33.66
C PRO A 193 7.50 20.00 -32.16
N PRO A 194 7.59 18.93 -31.34
CA PRO A 194 7.80 19.06 -29.90
C PRO A 194 9.25 19.43 -29.55
N THR A 195 10.18 19.27 -30.48
CA THR A 195 11.59 19.68 -30.32
C THR A 195 11.77 21.20 -30.31
N ILE A 196 10.77 21.99 -30.74
CA ILE A 196 10.86 23.45 -30.79
C ILE A 196 10.83 24.11 -29.41
N PHE A 197 10.37 23.39 -28.39
CA PHE A 197 10.38 23.84 -27.00
C PHE A 197 11.73 23.61 -26.30
N LEU A 198 12.64 22.85 -26.91
CA LEU A 198 13.92 22.48 -26.31
C LEU A 198 14.96 23.61 -26.43
N PRO A 199 15.99 23.64 -25.55
CA PRO A 199 17.03 24.66 -25.62
C PRO A 199 17.90 24.57 -26.89
N PRO A 200 18.30 25.73 -27.44
CA PRO A 200 19.49 25.86 -28.27
C PRO A 200 20.74 25.30 -27.62
N THR A 201 21.68 24.83 -28.46
CA THR A 201 22.90 24.15 -28.01
C THR A 201 23.89 25.02 -27.25
N ASP A 202 23.81 26.34 -27.34
CA ASP A 202 24.60 27.26 -26.51
C ASP A 202 24.08 27.39 -25.06
N ILE A 203 22.86 26.90 -24.85
CA ILE A 203 22.16 26.80 -23.58
C ILE A 203 22.19 25.31 -23.20
N SER A 204 23.40 24.76 -23.21
CA SER A 204 23.75 23.32 -23.17
C SER A 204 23.48 22.63 -21.85
N ASP A 205 22.78 23.31 -20.96
CA ASP A 205 22.80 23.12 -19.53
C ASP A 205 21.40 22.89 -18.98
N ILE A 206 20.33 23.39 -19.63
CA ILE A 206 18.93 23.08 -19.25
C ILE A 206 18.73 21.55 -19.11
N HIS A 207 17.99 21.13 -18.09
CA HIS A 207 17.63 19.73 -17.83
C HIS A 207 16.12 19.51 -17.59
N PHE A 208 15.34 20.51 -17.15
CA PHE A 208 13.92 20.33 -16.79
C PHE A 208 13.01 21.50 -17.20
N ILE A 209 12.24 21.32 -18.28
CA ILE A 209 11.24 22.31 -18.72
C ILE A 209 9.86 21.89 -18.23
N ALA A 210 9.22 22.70 -17.40
CA ALA A 210 7.83 22.51 -17.00
C ALA A 210 7.00 23.78 -17.21
N SER A 211 5.78 23.81 -16.68
CA SER A 211 4.92 25.00 -16.65
C SER A 211 4.36 25.18 -15.24
N ARG A 212 3.72 26.32 -14.95
CA ARG A 212 3.08 26.57 -13.66
C ARG A 212 1.57 26.73 -13.76
N ASP A 213 0.89 26.33 -12.70
CA ASP A 213 -0.51 26.66 -12.41
C ASP A 213 -0.61 27.35 -11.04
N HIS A 214 -1.83 27.47 -10.48
CA HIS A 214 -2.06 28.17 -9.23
C HIS A 214 -1.43 27.49 -7.99
N ASN A 215 -0.96 26.24 -8.12
CA ASN A 215 -0.27 25.50 -7.06
C ASN A 215 1.27 25.48 -7.23
N GLY A 216 1.82 26.22 -8.20
CA GLY A 216 3.26 26.18 -8.53
C GLY A 216 3.54 25.28 -9.73
N LEU A 217 4.50 24.36 -9.62
CA LEU A 217 4.84 23.39 -10.68
C LEU A 217 3.59 22.62 -11.14
N ASN A 218 3.35 22.56 -12.45
CA ASN A 218 2.49 21.55 -13.07
C ASN A 218 3.35 20.43 -13.67
N ASN A 219 3.08 19.16 -13.32
CA ASN A 219 3.83 18.01 -13.83
C ASN A 219 3.08 17.17 -14.88
N GLY A 220 1.96 17.67 -15.42
CA GLY A 220 1.13 16.95 -16.39
C GLY A 220 1.67 16.97 -17.82
N ILE A 221 2.33 18.06 -18.21
CA ILE A 221 3.17 18.14 -19.41
C ILE A 221 4.52 18.77 -19.02
N LEU A 222 5.62 18.08 -19.32
CA LEU A 222 6.98 18.55 -19.03
C LEU A 222 8.01 17.89 -19.97
N PHE A 223 9.23 18.45 -20.00
CA PHE A 223 10.38 17.90 -20.73
C PHE A 223 11.54 17.64 -19.77
N LEU A 224 12.11 16.44 -19.85
CA LEU A 224 13.24 15.96 -19.05
C LEU A 224 14.38 15.62 -19.98
N ARG A 225 15.56 16.19 -19.75
CA ARG A 225 16.75 15.79 -20.51
C ARG A 225 17.25 14.44 -20.03
N VAL A 226 17.78 13.62 -20.94
CA VAL A 226 18.47 12.38 -20.58
C VAL A 226 19.87 12.74 -20.05
N HIS A 227 19.95 13.03 -18.76
CA HIS A 227 21.15 13.49 -18.09
C HIS A 227 21.25 12.90 -16.67
N PRO A 228 22.46 12.63 -16.12
CA PRO A 228 22.60 12.14 -14.74
C PRO A 228 22.04 13.09 -13.68
N TRP A 229 21.95 14.39 -13.95
CA TRP A 229 21.19 15.32 -13.11
C TRP A 229 19.73 14.88 -12.92
N THR A 230 19.09 14.47 -14.02
CA THR A 230 17.68 14.06 -14.06
C THR A 230 17.44 12.78 -13.27
N VAL A 231 18.39 11.86 -13.29
CA VAL A 231 18.39 10.66 -12.44
C VAL A 231 18.34 11.05 -10.96
N ASN A 232 19.18 11.99 -10.53
CA ASN A 232 19.24 12.42 -9.13
C ASN A 232 17.97 13.19 -8.73
N MET A 233 17.46 14.08 -9.59
CA MET A 233 16.22 14.83 -9.36
C MET A 233 15.01 13.89 -9.18
N LEU A 234 14.88 12.87 -10.04
CA LEU A 234 13.80 11.89 -9.96
C LEU A 234 13.98 10.91 -8.78
N LEU A 235 15.22 10.53 -8.43
CA LEU A 235 15.50 9.73 -7.22
C LEU A 235 15.15 10.49 -5.94
N GLU A 236 15.53 11.76 -5.81
CA GLU A 236 15.14 12.59 -4.66
C GLU A 236 13.63 12.86 -4.64
N THR A 237 12.98 12.97 -5.81
CA THR A 237 11.52 13.11 -5.92
C THR A 237 10.80 11.85 -5.41
N ALA A 238 11.24 10.66 -5.81
CA ALA A 238 10.67 9.40 -5.35
C ALA A 238 11.04 9.08 -3.89
N GLY A 239 12.24 9.47 -3.45
CA GLY A 239 12.73 9.27 -2.08
C GLY A 239 12.23 10.30 -1.06
N ASN A 240 11.65 11.42 -1.49
CA ASN A 240 11.20 12.51 -0.60
C ASN A 240 10.38 12.03 0.61
N PRO A 241 9.37 11.14 0.48
CA PRO A 241 8.57 10.67 1.61
C PRO A 241 9.32 9.75 2.59
N LEU A 242 10.49 9.23 2.19
CA LEU A 242 11.34 8.38 3.03
C LEU A 242 12.34 9.21 3.85
N PHE A 243 12.79 10.34 3.30
CA PHE A 243 13.74 11.25 3.96
C PHE A 243 13.06 12.42 4.69
N HIS A 244 11.83 12.77 4.30
CA HIS A 244 11.02 13.86 4.85
C HIS A 244 9.58 13.43 5.19
N PRO A 245 9.37 12.39 6.02
CA PRO A 245 8.03 11.91 6.39
C PRO A 245 7.19 12.95 7.16
N GLU A 246 7.81 14.03 7.65
CA GLU A 246 7.15 15.17 8.29
C GLU A 246 6.42 16.12 7.31
N ILE A 247 6.67 16.02 6.00
CA ILE A 247 6.08 16.91 4.99
C ILE A 247 4.79 16.29 4.42
N ASP A 248 3.65 16.93 4.66
CA ASP A 248 2.41 16.61 3.93
C ASP A 248 2.53 17.06 2.47
N LEU A 249 2.66 16.09 1.56
CA LEU A 249 2.75 16.31 0.12
C LEU A 249 1.37 16.51 -0.55
N GLY A 250 0.27 16.37 0.20
CA GLY A 250 -1.09 16.61 -0.28
C GLY A 250 -1.57 15.63 -1.36
N TRP A 251 -2.56 16.07 -2.15
CA TRP A 251 -3.23 15.22 -3.15
C TRP A 251 -2.31 14.80 -4.31
N SER A 252 -1.58 15.75 -4.89
CA SER A 252 -0.67 15.51 -6.03
C SER A 252 0.76 15.27 -5.52
N ALA A 253 0.95 14.25 -4.69
CA ALA A 253 2.18 14.07 -3.89
C ALA A 253 3.47 13.98 -4.72
N ASP A 254 3.42 13.46 -5.94
CA ASP A 254 4.54 13.43 -6.89
C ASP A 254 4.87 14.82 -7.45
N GLN A 255 3.87 15.64 -7.74
CA GLN A 255 4.03 17.04 -8.16
C GLN A 255 4.59 17.91 -7.02
N THR A 256 4.05 17.76 -5.80
CA THR A 256 4.54 18.49 -4.62
C THR A 256 5.97 18.08 -4.28
N SER A 257 6.29 16.78 -4.32
CA SER A 257 7.64 16.30 -4.10
C SER A 257 8.62 16.82 -5.16
N MET A 258 8.26 16.76 -6.45
CA MET A 258 9.09 17.28 -7.53
C MET A 258 9.31 18.79 -7.40
N ALA A 259 8.30 19.56 -7.00
CA ALA A 259 8.43 20.98 -6.70
C ALA A 259 9.38 21.25 -5.52
N ASN A 260 9.28 20.47 -4.44
CA ASN A 260 10.15 20.59 -3.27
C ASN A 260 11.61 20.24 -3.58
N VAL A 261 11.86 19.26 -4.44
CA VAL A 261 13.21 18.91 -4.91
C VAL A 261 13.76 20.01 -5.83
N LEU A 262 12.98 20.43 -6.83
CA LEU A 262 13.34 21.55 -7.72
C LEU A 262 13.53 22.87 -6.98
N ALA A 263 12.96 23.08 -5.79
CA ALA A 263 13.18 24.28 -4.99
C ALA A 263 14.56 24.33 -4.30
N LYS A 264 15.33 23.23 -4.24
CA LYS A 264 16.62 23.18 -3.54
C LYS A 264 17.71 24.00 -4.24
N GLU A 265 18.41 24.81 -3.46
CA GLU A 265 19.57 25.62 -3.89
C GLU A 265 20.94 24.98 -3.53
N GLU A 266 20.92 23.84 -2.84
CA GLU A 266 22.10 23.07 -2.44
C GLU A 266 21.81 21.55 -2.48
N GLY A 267 22.86 20.73 -2.55
CA GLY A 267 22.74 19.27 -2.66
C GLY A 267 22.62 18.77 -4.12
N GLY A 268 22.04 17.58 -4.32
CA GLY A 268 21.86 17.00 -5.65
C GLY A 268 23.14 16.67 -6.43
N PHE A 269 22.99 16.44 -7.74
CA PHE A 269 24.00 15.81 -8.62
C PHE A 269 25.40 16.45 -8.60
N ASP A 270 25.47 17.78 -8.52
CA ASP A 270 26.71 18.56 -8.53
C ASP A 270 26.94 19.35 -7.22
N GLY A 271 26.09 19.14 -6.21
CA GLY A 271 26.13 19.85 -4.92
C GLY A 271 25.40 21.20 -4.88
N THR A 272 24.83 21.67 -5.99
CA THR A 272 24.24 23.02 -6.12
C THR A 272 22.70 23.05 -6.21
N GLY A 273 22.08 21.95 -5.81
CA GLY A 273 20.63 21.77 -5.80
C GLY A 273 20.05 21.50 -7.18
N TYR A 274 18.79 21.91 -7.35
CA TYR A 274 17.99 21.67 -8.56
C TYR A 274 17.29 22.94 -9.06
N LYS A 275 17.24 24.01 -8.26
CA LYS A 275 16.52 25.26 -8.60
C LYS A 275 17.10 26.01 -9.76
N ARG A 276 18.44 26.08 -9.82
CA ARG A 276 19.12 26.57 -11.01
C ARG A 276 19.03 25.60 -12.20
N HIS A 277 18.40 24.44 -12.02
CA HIS A 277 18.26 23.35 -12.99
C HIS A 277 16.79 22.97 -13.28
N GLY A 278 15.84 23.88 -13.06
CA GLY A 278 14.48 23.77 -13.59
C GLY A 278 13.97 25.11 -14.15
N ILE A 279 13.41 25.08 -15.36
CA ILE A 279 12.86 26.23 -16.07
C ILE A 279 11.34 26.10 -16.27
N TYR A 280 10.61 27.17 -15.98
CA TYR A 280 9.17 27.24 -16.29
C TYR A 280 8.97 27.94 -17.63
N MET A 281 8.26 27.28 -18.56
CA MET A 281 7.88 27.80 -19.87
C MET A 281 6.41 28.23 -19.86
N PRO A 282 5.99 29.27 -20.63
CA PRO A 282 4.61 29.73 -20.66
C PRO A 282 3.66 28.58 -20.99
N LYS A 283 2.77 28.28 -20.03
CA LYS A 283 1.86 27.14 -20.06
C LYS A 283 1.11 27.02 -21.39
N LYS A 284 0.61 28.14 -21.95
CA LYS A 284 -0.12 28.17 -23.24
C LYS A 284 0.70 27.78 -24.48
N LEU A 285 2.03 27.64 -24.40
CA LEU A 285 2.80 27.14 -25.55
C LEU A 285 2.58 25.64 -25.74
N PHE A 286 2.68 24.83 -24.68
CA PHE A 286 2.74 23.37 -24.81
C PHE A 286 1.80 22.61 -23.86
N ASN A 287 1.04 23.32 -23.02
CA ASN A 287 0.20 22.77 -21.95
C ASN A 287 -1.11 23.59 -21.77
N ALA A 288 -1.81 23.92 -22.87
CA ALA A 288 -3.02 24.76 -22.80
C ALA A 288 -4.21 24.01 -22.17
N TYR A 289 -4.86 24.60 -21.18
CA TYR A 289 -5.94 23.97 -20.43
C TYR A 289 -7.32 24.16 -21.05
N GLN A 290 -8.15 23.13 -20.97
CA GLN A 290 -9.60 23.28 -20.91
C GLN A 290 -10.02 23.56 -19.47
N PHE A 291 -10.97 24.48 -19.29
CA PHE A 291 -11.77 24.63 -18.08
C PHE A 291 -13.25 24.38 -18.42
N GLY A 292 -14.09 24.07 -17.43
CA GLY A 292 -15.54 23.88 -17.66
C GLY A 292 -16.24 25.10 -18.30
N HIS A 293 -15.69 26.29 -18.11
CA HIS A 293 -16.21 27.55 -18.69
C HIS A 293 -15.59 27.93 -20.06
N GLY A 294 -14.57 27.22 -20.55
CA GLY A 294 -13.91 27.54 -21.83
C GLY A 294 -12.52 26.94 -21.99
N PHE A 295 -12.03 26.89 -23.22
CA PHE A 295 -10.62 26.59 -23.53
C PHE A 295 -9.79 27.86 -23.37
N GLU A 296 -8.60 27.77 -22.77
CA GLU A 296 -7.74 28.95 -22.62
C GLU A 296 -6.86 29.22 -23.85
N GLY A 297 -6.68 28.22 -24.72
CA GLY A 297 -5.85 28.31 -25.91
C GLY A 297 -6.58 28.83 -27.15
N ASP A 298 -5.81 29.02 -28.21
CA ASP A 298 -6.23 29.52 -29.50
C ASP A 298 -6.17 28.41 -30.57
N ARG A 299 -6.83 28.66 -31.72
CA ARG A 299 -6.72 27.81 -32.91
C ARG A 299 -5.25 27.73 -33.35
N GLY A 300 -4.74 26.51 -33.50
CA GLY A 300 -3.33 26.25 -33.85
C GLY A 300 -2.39 25.98 -32.66
N ASN A 301 -2.87 26.01 -31.41
CA ASN A 301 -2.08 25.49 -30.28
C ASN A 301 -1.79 23.98 -30.42
N LEU A 302 -0.63 23.53 -29.93
CA LEU A 302 -0.18 22.13 -29.98
C LEU A 302 -1.21 21.13 -29.43
N LEU A 303 -1.67 21.33 -28.18
CA LEU A 303 -2.50 20.38 -27.45
C LEU A 303 -3.47 21.07 -26.48
N VAL A 304 -4.46 20.32 -26.04
CA VAL A 304 -5.30 20.61 -24.87
C VAL A 304 -5.04 19.59 -23.77
N HIS A 305 -5.03 20.02 -22.51
CA HIS A 305 -4.90 19.20 -21.31
C HIS A 305 -6.07 19.53 -20.36
N LEU A 306 -6.59 18.52 -19.63
CA LEU A 306 -7.81 18.64 -18.83
C LEU A 306 -7.60 18.33 -17.32
N PRO A 307 -6.64 19.00 -16.64
CA PRO A 307 -6.33 18.72 -15.25
C PRO A 307 -7.45 19.19 -14.31
N GLY A 308 -7.53 18.56 -13.13
CA GLY A 308 -8.37 19.03 -12.00
C GLY A 308 -9.90 18.96 -12.16
N MET A 309 -10.44 18.59 -13.33
CA MET A 309 -11.89 18.47 -13.53
C MET A 309 -12.53 17.31 -12.75
N THR A 310 -13.85 17.41 -12.50
CA THR A 310 -14.64 16.25 -12.05
C THR A 310 -14.68 15.17 -13.14
N TYR A 311 -14.94 13.92 -12.75
CA TYR A 311 -14.96 12.76 -13.64
C TYR A 311 -15.89 12.98 -14.85
N THR A 312 -17.15 13.35 -14.62
CA THR A 312 -18.15 13.52 -15.68
C THR A 312 -17.77 14.63 -16.67
N GLU A 313 -17.39 15.81 -16.18
CA GLU A 313 -17.01 16.95 -17.02
C GLU A 313 -15.79 16.63 -17.89
N LYS A 314 -14.79 15.94 -17.33
CA LYS A 314 -13.56 15.57 -18.05
C LYS A 314 -13.87 14.75 -19.29
N TRP A 315 -14.66 13.69 -19.16
CA TRP A 315 -14.99 12.81 -20.29
C TRP A 315 -15.82 13.52 -21.36
N GLU A 316 -16.79 14.35 -20.97
CA GLU A 316 -17.57 15.15 -21.92
C GLU A 316 -16.70 16.15 -22.69
N HIS A 317 -15.70 16.76 -22.06
CA HIS A 317 -14.76 17.66 -22.74
C HIS A 317 -13.73 16.90 -23.60
N MET A 318 -13.16 15.78 -23.13
CA MET A 318 -12.24 14.95 -23.91
C MET A 318 -12.91 14.38 -25.16
N ALA A 319 -14.12 13.82 -25.04
CA ALA A 319 -14.88 13.29 -26.17
C ALA A 319 -15.14 14.37 -27.23
N ARG A 320 -15.62 15.56 -26.82
CA ARG A 320 -15.82 16.70 -27.73
C ARG A 320 -14.55 17.12 -28.44
N TRP A 321 -13.40 17.16 -27.76
CA TRP A 321 -12.12 17.50 -28.39
C TRP A 321 -11.65 16.45 -29.38
N LEU A 322 -11.76 15.16 -29.03
CA LEU A 322 -11.43 14.07 -29.93
C LEU A 322 -12.32 14.05 -31.18
N ASP A 323 -13.63 14.27 -31.02
CA ASP A 323 -14.57 14.33 -32.14
C ASP A 323 -14.33 15.57 -33.05
N ILE A 324 -13.75 16.65 -32.51
CA ILE A 324 -13.29 17.81 -33.29
C ILE A 324 -12.03 17.48 -34.10
N VAL A 325 -11.00 16.89 -33.48
CA VAL A 325 -9.70 16.65 -34.15
C VAL A 325 -9.66 15.40 -35.02
N GLU A 326 -10.56 14.44 -34.80
CA GLU A 326 -10.71 13.22 -35.62
C GLU A 326 -11.82 13.36 -36.69
N GLY A 327 -12.65 14.40 -36.60
CA GLY A 327 -13.67 14.75 -37.60
C GLY A 327 -13.16 15.68 -38.70
N GLU A 328 -14.04 16.04 -39.64
CA GLU A 328 -13.73 16.94 -40.78
C GLU A 328 -13.13 18.29 -40.35
N ARG A 329 -13.49 18.76 -39.14
CA ARG A 329 -13.02 20.01 -38.54
C ARG A 329 -11.59 19.94 -37.98
N GLY A 330 -10.94 18.77 -37.95
CA GLY A 330 -9.56 18.64 -37.50
C GLY A 330 -8.58 19.47 -38.34
N GLN A 331 -8.85 19.60 -39.64
CA GLN A 331 -8.10 20.48 -40.55
C GLN A 331 -8.24 21.97 -40.22
N GLU A 332 -9.22 22.38 -39.40
CA GLU A 332 -9.23 23.74 -38.88
C GLU A 332 -8.09 23.96 -37.87
N TRP A 333 -7.79 22.96 -37.04
CA TRP A 333 -6.83 23.09 -35.93
C TRP A 333 -5.37 22.88 -36.34
N GLU A 334 -5.13 22.22 -37.48
CA GLU A 334 -3.80 22.13 -38.07
C GLU A 334 -3.40 23.46 -38.76
N VAL A 335 -2.71 24.33 -38.02
CA VAL A 335 -2.11 25.58 -38.51
C VAL A 335 -0.61 25.34 -38.73
N SER A 336 -0.04 25.79 -39.84
CA SER A 336 1.39 25.56 -40.11
C SER A 336 2.29 26.20 -39.05
N LEU A 337 3.53 25.71 -38.91
CA LEU A 337 4.48 26.26 -37.94
C LEU A 337 4.67 27.78 -38.11
N GLU A 338 4.86 28.22 -39.36
CA GLU A 338 5.03 29.61 -39.77
C GLU A 338 3.81 30.48 -39.43
N GLU A 339 2.59 30.05 -39.79
CA GLU A 339 1.36 30.79 -39.50
C GLU A 339 1.02 30.81 -38.00
N SER A 340 1.42 29.77 -37.27
CA SER A 340 1.20 29.66 -35.83
C SER A 340 2.16 30.55 -35.02
N GLY A 341 3.27 31.02 -35.61
CA GLY A 341 4.32 31.80 -34.97
C GLY A 341 4.96 31.11 -33.76
N TYR A 342 4.97 29.77 -33.73
CA TYR A 342 5.55 28.99 -32.62
C TYR A 342 7.07 29.06 -32.59
N ASP A 343 7.70 29.15 -33.76
CA ASP A 343 9.10 29.46 -33.97
C ASP A 343 9.46 30.84 -33.41
N ASP A 344 8.74 31.89 -33.80
CA ASP A 344 8.94 33.25 -33.28
C ASP A 344 8.78 33.29 -31.75
N LYS A 345 7.78 32.60 -31.20
CA LYS A 345 7.53 32.50 -29.74
C LYS A 345 8.63 31.76 -28.98
N THR A 346 9.26 30.73 -29.58
CA THR A 346 10.30 29.90 -28.94
C THR A 346 11.73 30.38 -29.24
N VAL A 347 11.93 31.16 -30.29
CA VAL A 347 13.17 31.94 -30.49
C VAL A 347 13.15 33.19 -29.60
N ALA A 348 12.01 33.89 -29.51
CA ALA A 348 11.82 34.98 -28.55
C ALA A 348 11.90 34.49 -27.09
N PHE A 349 11.59 33.21 -26.83
CA PHE A 349 12.01 32.47 -25.65
C PHE A 349 13.54 32.49 -25.61
N TRP A 350 14.24 31.51 -26.17
CA TRP A 350 15.63 31.23 -25.79
C TRP A 350 16.63 32.40 -25.99
N ASN A 351 16.31 33.42 -26.78
CA ASN A 351 17.10 34.65 -26.87
C ASN A 351 17.26 35.41 -25.55
N VAL A 352 16.20 35.63 -24.77
CA VAL A 352 16.36 36.37 -23.49
C VAL A 352 16.89 35.46 -22.36
N VAL A 353 16.97 34.11 -22.53
CA VAL A 353 17.80 33.25 -21.65
C VAL A 353 19.21 33.79 -21.75
N ARG A 354 19.68 33.86 -22.99
CA ARG A 354 21.04 34.19 -23.35
C ARG A 354 21.41 35.58 -22.85
N ASP A 355 20.46 36.52 -22.89
CA ASP A 355 20.66 37.87 -22.38
C ASP A 355 20.74 37.93 -20.85
N VAL A 356 19.81 37.30 -20.14
CA VAL A 356 19.77 37.36 -18.67
C VAL A 356 20.88 36.53 -18.04
N LYS A 357 21.17 35.33 -18.56
CA LYS A 357 22.34 34.52 -18.13
C LYS A 357 23.62 35.30 -18.27
N ARG A 358 23.81 35.94 -19.43
CA ARG A 358 25.03 36.69 -19.72
C ARG A 358 25.19 37.87 -18.78
N GLU A 359 24.13 38.62 -18.47
CA GLU A 359 24.21 39.74 -17.52
C GLU A 359 24.45 39.27 -16.06
N ILE A 360 23.90 38.12 -15.66
CA ILE A 360 24.22 37.45 -14.39
C ILE A 360 25.70 37.02 -14.38
N GLN A 361 26.17 36.31 -15.40
CA GLN A 361 27.54 35.80 -15.50
C GLN A 361 28.58 36.94 -15.59
N GLU A 362 28.31 37.99 -16.36
CA GLU A 362 29.14 39.20 -16.44
C GLU A 362 29.23 39.90 -15.08
N THR A 363 28.14 39.92 -14.29
CA THR A 363 28.15 40.55 -12.96
C THR A 363 28.79 39.67 -11.90
N ASP A 364 28.45 38.38 -11.82
CA ASP A 364 29.02 37.44 -10.86
C ASP A 364 30.54 37.30 -11.05
N SER A 365 31.03 37.33 -12.30
CA SER A 365 32.47 37.40 -12.62
C SER A 365 33.14 38.69 -12.14
N ALA A 366 32.40 39.80 -12.04
CA ALA A 366 32.90 41.10 -11.61
C ALA A 366 32.87 41.29 -10.07
N ILE A 367 32.11 40.48 -9.31
CA ILE A 367 31.88 40.67 -7.87
C ILE A 367 33.17 40.88 -7.07
N GLY A 368 34.23 40.12 -7.38
CA GLY A 368 35.55 40.21 -6.73
C GLY A 368 36.37 41.47 -7.02
N SER A 369 35.85 42.39 -7.85
CA SER A 369 36.49 43.66 -8.23
C SER A 369 35.61 44.90 -7.98
N MET A 370 34.35 44.71 -7.59
CA MET A 370 33.37 45.78 -7.42
C MET A 370 33.44 46.43 -6.03
N ALA A 371 33.41 47.76 -6.00
CA ALA A 371 33.46 48.55 -4.77
C ALA A 371 32.16 48.45 -3.94
N GLU A 372 32.21 48.90 -2.68
CA GLU A 372 31.05 48.89 -1.76
C GLU A 372 29.84 49.69 -2.27
N THR A 373 30.04 50.61 -3.23
CA THR A 373 28.98 51.43 -3.82
C THR A 373 28.08 50.69 -4.83
N ASP A 374 28.45 49.48 -5.29
CA ASP A 374 27.68 48.71 -6.29
C ASP A 374 26.60 47.78 -5.69
N THR A 375 26.23 47.95 -4.41
CA THR A 375 25.17 47.17 -3.75
C THR A 375 23.87 47.16 -4.57
N ALA A 376 23.45 48.30 -5.11
CA ALA A 376 22.26 48.40 -5.95
C ALA A 376 22.32 47.55 -7.24
N LYS A 377 23.50 47.28 -7.82
CA LYS A 377 23.64 46.36 -8.98
C LYS A 377 23.51 44.91 -8.53
N ARG A 378 24.14 44.54 -7.39
CA ARG A 378 24.02 43.19 -6.80
C ARG A 378 22.57 42.87 -6.46
N ASP A 379 21.90 43.76 -5.71
CA ASP A 379 20.48 43.72 -5.39
C ASP A 379 19.55 43.55 -6.62
N ALA A 380 19.91 44.13 -7.77
CA ALA A 380 19.13 44.01 -9.01
C ALA A 380 19.42 42.69 -9.75
N VAL A 381 20.67 42.22 -9.74
CA VAL A 381 21.05 40.91 -10.29
C VAL A 381 20.49 39.74 -9.47
N ASP A 382 20.41 39.85 -8.14
CA ASP A 382 19.83 38.78 -7.32
C ASP A 382 18.30 38.72 -7.44
N LYS A 383 17.62 39.88 -7.62
CA LYS A 383 16.21 39.92 -8.07
C LYS A 383 16.03 39.30 -9.46
N LEU A 384 16.99 39.51 -10.36
CA LEU A 384 16.99 38.94 -11.71
C LEU A 384 17.18 37.41 -11.66
N LYS A 385 18.11 36.89 -10.85
CA LYS A 385 18.30 35.45 -10.56
C LYS A 385 17.03 34.80 -9.98
N LYS A 386 16.35 35.49 -9.06
CA LYS A 386 15.09 35.00 -8.49
C LYS A 386 13.99 34.87 -9.54
N VAL A 387 13.73 35.95 -10.28
CA VAL A 387 12.70 35.97 -11.34
C VAL A 387 12.97 34.90 -12.40
N LEU A 388 14.24 34.69 -12.72
CA LEU A 388 14.74 33.57 -13.53
C LEU A 388 14.24 32.21 -13.04
N TRP A 389 14.59 31.79 -11.82
CA TRP A 389 14.33 30.41 -11.38
C TRP A 389 12.88 30.19 -10.91
N GLU A 390 12.19 31.23 -10.45
CA GLU A 390 10.85 31.12 -9.85
C GLU A 390 9.71 31.64 -10.74
N GLU A 391 9.96 32.61 -11.63
CA GLU A 391 8.90 33.40 -12.27
C GLU A 391 9.05 33.46 -13.81
N ALA A 392 9.36 32.32 -14.44
CA ALA A 392 9.66 32.19 -15.88
C ALA A 392 8.44 32.01 -16.89
N ASP A 393 7.15 32.26 -16.57
CA ASP A 393 5.91 31.93 -17.38
C ASP A 393 5.21 32.98 -18.36
N ASP A 394 4.35 33.95 -17.98
CA ASP A 394 3.95 35.20 -18.76
C ASP A 394 5.27 35.97 -18.99
N MET A 395 5.79 36.40 -20.21
CA MET A 395 7.16 36.52 -20.94
C MET A 395 8.58 37.44 -20.84
N ASP A 396 9.16 38.64 -20.34
CA ASP A 396 9.18 40.03 -19.60
C ASP A 396 9.75 40.32 -18.19
N LEU A 397 9.42 39.72 -17.05
CA LEU A 397 9.71 40.31 -15.72
C LEU A 397 11.22 40.36 -15.55
N MET A 398 11.86 39.34 -16.09
CA MET A 398 13.25 39.33 -16.49
C MET A 398 13.68 40.51 -17.36
N ARG A 399 13.06 40.80 -18.51
CA ARG A 399 13.37 41.98 -19.35
C ARG A 399 13.18 43.30 -18.59
N ARG A 400 12.23 43.39 -17.64
CA ARG A 400 12.12 44.53 -16.70
C ARG A 400 13.36 44.59 -15.82
N ARG A 401 13.67 43.51 -15.07
CA ARG A 401 14.85 43.41 -14.18
C ARG A 401 16.17 43.61 -14.95
N LEU A 402 16.25 43.15 -16.19
CA LEU A 402 17.35 43.35 -17.13
C LEU A 402 17.42 44.81 -17.61
N SER A 403 16.27 45.48 -17.78
CA SER A 403 16.20 46.93 -18.06
C SER A 403 16.42 47.80 -16.81
N GLU A 404 16.19 47.29 -15.60
CA GLU A 404 16.56 47.94 -14.33
C GLU A 404 18.09 48.00 -14.16
N LEU A 405 18.83 47.12 -14.85
CA LEU A 405 20.29 47.18 -15.01
C LEU A 405 20.76 48.14 -16.14
N CYS A 406 19.84 48.71 -16.92
CA CYS A 406 20.15 49.66 -17.98
C CYS A 406 20.15 51.10 -17.45
N ASN A 407 21.29 51.79 -17.53
CA ASN A 407 21.43 53.16 -17.01
C ASN A 407 20.68 54.26 -17.79
N ALA A 408 19.83 53.88 -18.76
CA ALA A 408 18.88 54.73 -19.51
C ALA A 408 19.42 56.00 -20.21
N GLN A 409 20.74 56.22 -20.22
CA GLN A 409 21.37 57.36 -20.90
C GLN A 409 20.99 57.36 -22.39
N ARG A 410 20.74 58.54 -22.95
CA ARG A 410 20.46 58.77 -24.39
C ARG A 410 21.65 59.54 -25.00
N PRO A 411 22.02 59.30 -26.27
CA PRO A 411 21.31 58.51 -27.29
C PRO A 411 21.52 56.99 -27.23
N ALA A 412 22.41 56.50 -26.37
CA ALA A 412 22.59 55.08 -26.09
C ALA A 412 23.04 54.87 -24.65
N CYS A 413 22.55 53.82 -24.00
CA CYS A 413 23.01 53.44 -22.67
C CYS A 413 24.44 52.87 -22.72
N SER A 414 25.16 52.90 -21.59
CA SER A 414 26.57 52.48 -21.56
C SER A 414 26.76 50.99 -21.92
N ALA A 415 25.77 50.13 -21.65
CA ALA A 415 25.78 48.74 -22.09
C ALA A 415 25.71 48.60 -23.62
N CYS A 416 24.89 49.40 -24.31
CA CYS A 416 24.81 49.41 -25.78
C CYS A 416 26.05 50.05 -26.42
N GLN A 417 26.65 51.06 -25.79
CA GLN A 417 27.94 51.61 -26.23
C GLN A 417 29.05 50.55 -26.14
N ASN A 418 29.20 49.88 -24.99
CA ASN A 418 30.22 48.86 -24.78
C ASN A 418 30.03 47.62 -25.67
N ARG A 419 28.78 47.21 -25.91
CA ARG A 419 28.43 46.11 -26.83
C ARG A 419 28.37 46.54 -28.31
N ASN A 420 28.69 47.81 -28.61
CA ASN A 420 28.73 48.45 -29.94
C ASN A 420 27.49 48.18 -30.83
N VAL A 421 26.31 48.19 -30.22
CA VAL A 421 25.02 47.93 -30.88
C VAL A 421 24.08 49.13 -30.79
N ARG A 422 23.28 49.34 -31.84
CA ARG A 422 22.36 50.49 -31.93
C ARG A 422 21.27 50.38 -30.87
N CYS A 423 21.32 51.26 -29.86
CA CYS A 423 20.34 51.33 -28.80
C CYS A 423 18.97 51.73 -29.37
N HIS A 424 18.00 50.80 -29.32
CA HIS A 424 16.61 51.03 -29.67
C HIS A 424 15.80 51.20 -28.39
N TYR A 425 14.87 52.17 -28.38
CA TYR A 425 13.95 52.38 -27.28
C TYR A 425 12.55 51.97 -27.76
N ASP A 426 11.92 51.03 -27.07
CA ASP A 426 10.63 50.40 -27.43
C ASP A 426 9.41 51.35 -27.37
N ALA A 427 9.60 52.64 -27.04
CA ALA A 427 8.55 53.62 -26.90
C ALA A 427 8.90 54.96 -27.58
N ASP A 428 7.98 55.45 -28.41
CA ASP A 428 7.87 56.86 -28.74
C ASP A 428 7.58 57.66 -27.44
N PRO A 429 7.89 58.96 -27.31
CA PRO A 429 7.74 59.72 -26.06
C PRO A 429 6.32 59.85 -25.47
N SER A 430 5.32 59.19 -26.06
CA SER A 430 3.89 59.27 -25.74
C SER A 430 3.24 57.97 -25.23
N GLU A 431 3.94 56.83 -25.22
CA GLU A 431 3.39 55.53 -24.75
C GLU A 431 3.95 55.08 -23.40
N THR A 432 3.16 54.34 -22.60
CA THR A 432 3.47 54.11 -21.17
C THR A 432 4.03 52.70 -20.87
N PRO A 433 4.98 52.55 -19.91
CA PRO A 433 5.65 51.27 -19.66
C PRO A 433 4.73 50.09 -19.35
N GLY A 434 3.61 50.32 -18.65
CA GLY A 434 2.69 49.27 -18.21
C GLY A 434 2.06 48.45 -19.34
N GLN A 435 1.98 49.01 -20.55
CA GLN A 435 1.41 48.33 -21.72
C GLN A 435 2.40 47.35 -22.35
N ALA A 436 3.69 47.71 -22.42
CA ALA A 436 4.75 46.81 -22.86
C ALA A 436 5.00 45.67 -21.86
N LEU A 437 4.94 45.96 -20.56
CA LEU A 437 5.27 45.10 -19.42
C LEU A 437 4.50 43.78 -19.28
N LYS A 438 3.41 43.60 -20.05
CA LYS A 438 2.42 42.52 -19.91
C LYS A 438 2.37 41.55 -21.10
N ARG A 439 2.31 42.06 -22.35
CA ARG A 439 2.61 41.24 -23.56
C ARG A 439 3.83 40.38 -23.28
N LYS A 440 4.79 41.06 -22.66
CA LYS A 440 6.14 40.68 -22.84
C LYS A 440 6.62 39.62 -21.85
N TYR A 441 5.96 39.19 -20.70
CA TYR A 441 6.19 39.08 -19.14
C TYR A 441 7.18 38.24 -18.12
N SER A 442 8.02 37.15 -18.38
CA SER A 442 9.00 36.20 -17.71
C SER A 442 10.01 35.16 -18.44
N GLN A 443 9.96 34.68 -19.72
CA GLN A 443 10.15 33.26 -20.25
C GLN A 443 11.29 32.26 -19.76
N LEU A 444 12.35 32.60 -18.97
CA LEU A 444 13.75 32.07 -19.16
C LEU A 444 14.58 31.94 -17.82
N GLN A 445 15.35 30.90 -17.37
CA GLN A 445 16.59 30.17 -17.81
C GLN A 445 17.02 28.99 -16.83
N GLU A 446 18.25 28.40 -16.97
CA GLU A 446 18.81 27.27 -16.15
C GLU A 446 20.37 26.98 -16.34
N SER A 447 21.13 26.48 -15.33
CA SER A 447 22.17 25.36 -15.33
C SER A 447 23.72 25.57 -15.51
N SER A 448 24.74 24.62 -15.44
CA SER A 448 25.01 23.13 -15.16
C SER A 448 26.48 22.86 -14.60
N SER A 449 26.93 21.62 -14.24
CA SER A 449 28.35 21.23 -13.80
C SER A 449 28.78 19.71 -13.98
N SER A 450 29.95 19.20 -13.44
CA SER A 450 30.62 17.89 -13.83
C SER A 450 31.42 17.03 -12.74
N SER A 451 32.53 16.28 -13.06
CA SER A 451 32.84 14.92 -12.49
C SER A 451 34.17 14.48 -11.78
N THR A 452 35.40 14.89 -12.15
CA THR A 452 36.65 14.08 -11.89
C THR A 452 37.02 13.76 -10.42
N ASP A 453 36.58 14.55 -9.44
CA ASP A 453 36.98 14.43 -8.02
C ASP A 453 36.57 13.12 -7.31
N LYS A 454 35.72 12.30 -7.94
CA LYS A 454 35.07 11.15 -7.29
C LYS A 454 36.03 9.99 -7.02
N ILE A 455 36.93 9.64 -7.95
CA ILE A 455 37.82 8.47 -7.85
C ILE A 455 38.85 8.63 -6.74
N TYR A 456 39.40 9.84 -6.60
CA TYR A 456 40.45 10.14 -5.63
C TYR A 456 39.97 9.81 -4.20
N LYS A 457 38.68 10.04 -3.91
CA LYS A 457 38.06 9.72 -2.63
C LYS A 457 37.94 8.21 -2.39
N ILE A 458 37.69 7.39 -3.42
CA ILE A 458 37.49 5.94 -3.25
C ILE A 458 38.77 5.25 -2.79
N LEU A 459 39.92 5.60 -3.38
CA LEU A 459 41.24 5.09 -2.98
C LEU A 459 41.65 5.48 -1.55
N GLN A 460 40.98 6.47 -0.93
CA GLN A 460 41.22 6.90 0.45
C GLN A 460 40.28 6.26 1.48
N MET A 461 39.19 5.61 1.02
CA MET A 461 38.03 5.26 1.86
C MET A 461 37.74 3.75 1.94
N ARG A 462 38.33 2.93 1.06
CA ARG A 462 38.10 1.48 0.97
C ARG A 462 39.17 0.66 1.69
N SER A 463 38.88 -0.63 1.90
CA SER A 463 39.80 -1.55 2.58
C SER A 463 41.09 -1.78 1.78
N GLU A 464 42.15 -2.27 2.45
CA GLU A 464 43.47 -2.42 1.84
C GLU A 464 43.45 -3.40 0.64
N ASP A 465 42.69 -4.50 0.72
CA ASP A 465 42.50 -5.45 -0.39
C ASP A 465 41.71 -4.85 -1.57
N GLU A 466 40.63 -4.11 -1.30
CA GLU A 466 39.86 -3.40 -2.34
C GLU A 466 40.71 -2.34 -3.02
N ALA A 467 41.43 -1.52 -2.24
CA ALA A 467 42.32 -0.49 -2.74
C ALA A 467 43.48 -1.08 -3.56
N LEU A 468 43.99 -2.27 -3.19
CA LEU A 468 44.96 -3.01 -4.00
C LEU A 468 44.38 -3.42 -5.36
N ASP A 469 43.14 -3.92 -5.43
CA ASP A 469 42.55 -4.31 -6.71
C ASP A 469 42.22 -3.10 -7.60
N VAL A 470 41.73 -1.99 -7.02
CA VAL A 470 41.56 -0.72 -7.75
C VAL A 470 42.92 -0.19 -8.25
N PHE A 471 43.95 -0.23 -7.42
CA PHE A 471 45.33 0.13 -7.81
C PHE A 471 45.88 -0.79 -8.91
N HIS A 472 45.64 -2.10 -8.84
CA HIS A 472 46.02 -3.05 -9.89
C HIS A 472 45.25 -2.82 -11.20
N ARG A 473 43.99 -2.39 -11.16
CA ARG A 473 43.21 -1.98 -12.34
C ARG A 473 43.76 -0.69 -12.96
N ILE A 474 44.12 0.30 -12.14
CA ILE A 474 44.81 1.53 -12.58
C ILE A 474 46.15 1.19 -13.24
N ARG A 475 46.98 0.32 -12.62
CA ARG A 475 48.26 -0.14 -13.22
C ARG A 475 48.10 -1.02 -14.46
N ARG A 476 46.88 -1.48 -14.78
CA ARG A 476 46.53 -2.16 -16.04
C ARG A 476 45.92 -1.22 -17.10
N GLY A 477 45.76 0.08 -16.79
CA GLY A 477 45.33 1.10 -17.75
C GLY A 477 43.82 1.29 -17.92
N ALA A 478 43.00 0.94 -16.92
CA ALA A 478 41.56 1.21 -16.95
C ALA A 478 41.25 2.73 -16.84
N ASP A 479 40.19 3.20 -17.52
CA ASP A 479 39.84 4.62 -17.54
C ASP A 479 39.12 5.10 -16.26
N PRO A 480 39.21 6.41 -15.92
CA PRO A 480 38.61 7.00 -14.73
C PRO A 480 37.14 6.61 -14.47
N ASP A 481 36.24 6.90 -15.40
CA ASP A 481 34.81 6.67 -15.20
C ASP A 481 34.47 5.18 -15.24
N SER A 482 35.26 4.32 -15.91
CA SER A 482 35.07 2.86 -15.81
C SER A 482 35.53 2.29 -14.48
N ILE A 483 36.51 2.91 -13.82
CA ILE A 483 36.88 2.55 -12.44
C ILE A 483 35.76 2.96 -11.47
N LEU A 484 35.17 4.16 -11.61
CA LEU A 484 33.94 4.53 -10.90
C LEU A 484 32.84 3.50 -11.15
N ARG A 485 32.43 3.32 -12.41
CA ARG A 485 31.36 2.40 -12.80
C ARG A 485 31.58 0.97 -12.30
N LEU A 486 32.80 0.46 -12.25
CA LEU A 486 33.06 -0.90 -11.76
C LEU A 486 32.93 -1.04 -10.24
N ILE A 487 33.25 0.00 -9.48
CA ILE A 487 33.11 0.01 -8.01
C ILE A 487 31.65 0.32 -7.65
N GLU A 488 31.06 1.32 -8.28
CA GLU A 488 29.64 1.65 -8.20
C GLU A 488 28.77 0.44 -8.58
N ASN A 489 29.09 -0.31 -9.64
CA ASN A 489 28.37 -1.55 -9.98
C ASN A 489 28.58 -2.69 -8.96
N ALA A 490 29.72 -2.75 -8.27
CA ALA A 490 29.97 -3.75 -7.23
C ALA A 490 29.15 -3.44 -5.96
N ASP A 491 29.12 -2.17 -5.54
CA ASP A 491 28.26 -1.69 -4.45
C ASP A 491 26.78 -1.86 -4.83
N VAL A 492 26.37 -1.45 -6.03
CA VAL A 492 24.99 -1.60 -6.54
C VAL A 492 24.56 -3.06 -6.64
N MET A 493 25.45 -4.02 -6.90
CA MET A 493 25.12 -5.45 -6.84
C MET A 493 24.89 -5.96 -5.41
N ILE A 494 25.49 -5.32 -4.41
CA ILE A 494 25.24 -5.60 -2.98
C ILE A 494 23.90 -4.96 -2.56
N ASP A 495 23.64 -3.72 -2.98
CA ASP A 495 22.40 -3.00 -2.66
C ASP A 495 21.17 -3.57 -3.38
N LEU A 496 21.28 -3.97 -4.66
CA LEU A 496 20.20 -4.65 -5.40
C LEU A 496 19.81 -6.01 -4.80
N ALA A 497 20.66 -6.61 -3.95
CA ALA A 497 20.32 -7.82 -3.20
C ALA A 497 19.48 -7.52 -1.93
N VAL A 498 19.24 -6.25 -1.57
CA VAL A 498 18.62 -5.85 -0.30
C VAL A 498 17.50 -4.82 -0.49
N ALA A 499 16.28 -5.31 -0.76
CA ALA A 499 15.06 -4.52 -0.60
C ALA A 499 13.86 -5.32 -0.02
N PRO A 500 13.96 -5.91 1.19
CA PRO A 500 12.77 -6.21 1.98
C PRO A 500 12.17 -4.92 2.57
N GLU A 501 10.89 -4.99 2.93
CA GLU A 501 10.16 -4.00 3.73
C GLU A 501 11.03 -3.41 4.87
N THR A 502 11.41 -2.14 4.76
CA THR A 502 12.30 -1.44 5.72
C THR A 502 11.59 -0.98 6.99
N ARG A 503 10.25 -1.06 7.03
CA ARG A 503 9.43 -0.70 8.19
C ARG A 503 9.70 -1.62 9.38
N LEU A 504 10.42 -1.11 10.38
CA LEU A 504 10.63 -1.78 11.68
C LEU A 504 9.34 -1.85 12.52
N ARG A 505 8.35 -0.98 12.22
CA ARG A 505 7.14 -0.73 12.99
C ARG A 505 6.02 -0.19 12.09
N PHE A 506 4.76 -0.56 12.34
CA PHE A 506 3.56 0.13 11.85
C PHE A 506 2.97 1.06 12.94
N GLU A 507 2.37 2.18 12.54
CA GLU A 507 1.84 3.21 13.44
C GLU A 507 0.32 3.14 13.57
N PHE A 508 -0.22 3.28 14.79
CA PHE A 508 -1.66 3.20 15.03
C PHE A 508 -2.42 4.36 14.37
N PRO A 509 -3.60 4.12 13.77
CA PRO A 509 -4.33 5.11 12.95
C PRO A 509 -4.98 6.27 13.74
N TYR A 510 -4.82 6.37 15.06
CA TYR A 510 -5.35 7.50 15.84
C TYR A 510 -4.43 7.87 17.00
N ILE A 511 -4.32 7.02 18.02
CA ILE A 511 -3.40 7.24 19.15
C ILE A 511 -2.15 6.38 18.93
N ALA A 512 -1.00 7.01 18.66
CA ALA A 512 0.27 6.34 18.32
C ALA A 512 0.90 5.54 19.49
N SER A 513 0.51 5.85 20.73
CA SER A 513 0.94 5.13 21.94
C SER A 513 0.00 3.95 22.28
N MET A 514 0.50 3.00 23.07
CA MET A 514 -0.34 1.97 23.68
C MET A 514 -1.23 2.60 24.76
N PRO A 515 -2.56 2.37 24.79
CA PRO A 515 -3.46 2.92 25.81
C PRO A 515 -3.01 2.70 27.26
N ILE A 516 -3.14 3.72 28.09
CA ILE A 516 -2.63 3.73 29.47
C ILE A 516 -3.29 2.63 30.33
N TYR A 517 -4.57 2.30 30.10
CA TYR A 517 -5.26 1.23 30.83
C TYR A 517 -4.68 -0.17 30.57
N LEU A 518 -3.98 -0.41 29.46
CA LEU A 518 -3.38 -1.71 29.16
C LEU A 518 -2.16 -2.02 30.04
N TYR A 519 -1.59 -1.00 30.69
CA TYR A 519 -0.49 -1.14 31.66
C TYR A 519 -0.99 -1.45 33.09
N ALA A 520 -2.31 -1.63 33.30
CA ALA A 520 -2.83 -2.17 34.55
C ALA A 520 -2.15 -3.53 34.88
N SER A 521 -1.90 -3.77 36.16
CA SER A 521 -0.73 -4.53 36.63
C SER A 521 -0.84 -6.06 36.57
N SER A 522 -1.07 -6.62 35.36
CA SER A 522 -0.93 -8.06 35.06
C SER A 522 -0.58 -8.38 33.59
N ASN A 523 -0.54 -7.38 32.69
CA ASN A 523 -0.39 -7.61 31.25
C ASN A 523 1.03 -8.08 30.83
N ILE A 524 1.19 -9.40 30.71
CA ILE A 524 2.44 -10.08 30.38
C ILE A 524 3.03 -9.71 29.00
N TYR A 525 2.21 -9.30 28.04
CA TYR A 525 2.68 -9.00 26.68
C TYR A 525 3.42 -7.66 26.60
N LEU A 526 3.16 -6.72 27.52
CA LEU A 526 3.92 -5.48 27.66
C LEU A 526 5.30 -5.69 28.33
N GLN A 527 5.65 -6.93 28.64
CA GLN A 527 6.97 -7.39 29.12
C GLN A 527 7.62 -8.38 28.13
N SER A 528 7.14 -8.42 26.89
CA SER A 528 7.64 -9.33 25.84
C SER A 528 8.64 -8.62 24.91
N PRO A 529 9.64 -9.33 24.34
CA PRO A 529 10.55 -8.77 23.35
C PRO A 529 9.84 -8.21 22.12
N ILE A 530 8.75 -8.85 21.66
CA ILE A 530 7.94 -8.31 20.55
C ILE A 530 7.39 -6.92 20.90
N TYR A 531 6.98 -6.65 22.15
CA TYR A 531 6.63 -5.31 22.58
C TYR A 531 7.83 -4.38 22.65
N ASP A 532 8.94 -4.77 23.30
CA ASP A 532 10.10 -3.87 23.48
C ASP A 532 10.71 -3.42 22.13
N TYR A 533 10.87 -4.32 21.16
CA TYR A 533 11.33 -3.95 19.81
C TYR A 533 10.31 -3.07 19.06
N ALA A 534 9.02 -3.36 19.18
CA ALA A 534 7.92 -2.61 18.57
C ALA A 534 7.66 -1.23 19.20
N SER A 535 8.03 -1.04 20.49
CA SER A 535 7.59 0.08 21.33
C SER A 535 7.95 1.48 20.81
N GLY A 536 8.99 1.60 19.99
CA GLY A 536 9.57 2.87 19.54
C GLY A 536 10.54 3.51 20.55
N ASP A 537 10.53 3.06 21.80
CA ASP A 537 11.40 3.54 22.88
C ASP A 537 12.84 2.98 22.68
N GLU A 538 13.75 3.84 22.22
CA GLU A 538 15.15 3.48 22.00
C GLU A 538 15.84 2.99 23.28
N SER A 539 15.44 3.51 24.45
CA SER A 539 16.01 3.08 25.73
C SER A 539 15.60 1.65 26.09
N ARG A 540 14.43 1.17 25.64
CA ARG A 540 14.03 -0.24 25.74
C ARG A 540 14.77 -1.10 24.74
N ARG A 541 14.87 -0.65 23.49
CA ARG A 541 15.63 -1.35 22.43
C ARG A 541 17.09 -1.57 22.83
N GLN A 542 17.77 -0.54 23.33
CA GLN A 542 19.13 -0.66 23.85
C GLN A 542 19.21 -1.56 25.09
N ARG A 543 18.24 -1.51 26.02
CA ARG A 543 18.20 -2.45 27.17
C ARG A 543 18.01 -3.91 26.74
N ALA A 544 17.21 -4.18 25.71
CA ALA A 544 17.06 -5.52 25.13
C ALA A 544 18.37 -5.99 24.47
N MET A 545 19.03 -5.11 23.70
CA MET A 545 20.31 -5.39 23.04
C MET A 545 21.48 -5.59 24.03
N ASN A 546 21.51 -4.86 25.14
CA ASN A 546 22.57 -4.89 26.15
C ASN A 546 22.44 -6.05 27.17
N SER A 547 21.64 -7.08 26.86
CA SER A 547 21.55 -8.30 27.68
C SER A 547 22.81 -9.16 27.56
N PRO A 548 23.15 -10.03 28.54
CA PRO A 548 24.45 -10.71 28.61
C PRO A 548 24.82 -11.52 27.34
N PRO A 549 26.08 -11.45 26.85
CA PRO A 549 26.50 -12.19 25.66
C PRO A 549 26.46 -13.70 25.89
N GLY A 550 25.59 -14.41 25.16
CA GLY A 550 25.53 -15.88 25.21
C GLY A 550 24.32 -16.51 24.54
N GLN A 551 23.13 -15.89 24.61
CA GLN A 551 21.89 -16.50 24.08
C GLN A 551 21.00 -15.60 23.20
N VAL A 552 21.08 -14.26 23.32
CA VAL A 552 20.07 -13.35 22.72
C VAL A 552 20.34 -13.00 21.25
N VAL A 553 21.61 -13.01 20.81
CA VAL A 553 22.04 -12.37 19.54
C VAL A 553 21.56 -13.12 18.28
N LYS A 554 21.22 -14.42 18.36
CA LYS A 554 20.85 -15.26 17.19
C LYS A 554 19.36 -15.29 16.83
N GLN A 555 18.53 -14.41 17.39
CA GLN A 555 17.08 -14.45 17.19
C GLN A 555 16.44 -13.07 16.91
N THR A 556 17.23 -12.01 16.74
CA THR A 556 16.73 -10.62 16.70
C THR A 556 16.03 -10.23 15.40
N ILE A 557 16.42 -10.77 14.24
CA ILE A 557 15.89 -10.32 12.93
C ILE A 557 14.37 -10.53 12.80
N PRO A 558 13.79 -11.70 13.18
CA PRO A 558 12.34 -11.86 13.28
C PRO A 558 11.62 -10.87 14.21
N PHE A 559 12.30 -10.30 15.22
CA PHE A 559 11.74 -9.24 16.09
C PHE A 559 11.93 -7.82 15.53
N LEU A 560 12.73 -7.66 14.47
CA LEU A 560 12.98 -6.37 13.80
C LEU A 560 12.18 -6.22 12.49
N ARG A 561 12.11 -7.23 11.61
CA ARG A 561 11.42 -7.14 10.30
C ARG A 561 10.06 -7.89 10.25
N PRO A 562 8.99 -7.32 9.67
CA PRO A 562 7.63 -7.90 9.71
C PRO A 562 7.60 -9.28 9.05
N TYR A 563 6.65 -10.14 9.42
CA TYR A 563 6.61 -11.53 8.93
C TYR A 563 6.61 -11.61 7.39
N HIS A 564 5.85 -10.75 6.72
CA HIS A 564 5.76 -10.65 5.26
C HIS A 564 7.05 -10.13 4.56
N ALA A 565 8.09 -9.77 5.31
CA ALA A 565 9.42 -9.44 4.76
C ALA A 565 10.32 -10.68 4.59
N ALA A 566 9.88 -11.86 5.04
CA ALA A 566 10.57 -13.13 4.81
C ALA A 566 10.00 -13.89 3.61
N ALA A 567 10.80 -14.80 3.04
CA ALA A 567 10.35 -15.79 2.07
C ALA A 567 10.34 -17.20 2.67
N VAL A 568 9.35 -18.01 2.31
CA VAL A 568 9.31 -19.45 2.63
C VAL A 568 10.27 -20.21 1.73
N ILE A 569 11.28 -20.84 2.32
CA ILE A 569 12.32 -21.60 1.61
C ILE A 569 11.96 -23.10 1.61
N ASP A 570 11.43 -23.57 0.48
CA ASP A 570 11.24 -24.99 0.20
C ASP A 570 11.70 -25.28 -1.25
N PRO A 571 12.74 -26.11 -1.48
CA PRO A 571 13.28 -26.38 -2.82
C PRO A 571 12.30 -26.99 -3.83
N ARG A 572 11.13 -27.45 -3.39
CA ARG A 572 10.09 -28.01 -4.29
C ARG A 572 9.22 -26.93 -4.91
N LEU A 573 9.06 -25.78 -4.26
CA LEU A 573 8.25 -24.67 -4.76
C LEU A 573 8.82 -24.08 -6.08
N SER A 574 10.12 -24.23 -6.34
CA SER A 574 10.73 -23.88 -7.63
C SER A 574 10.57 -24.95 -8.71
N LYS A 575 10.17 -26.18 -8.36
CA LYS A 575 10.11 -27.35 -9.24
C LYS A 575 8.69 -27.78 -9.62
N ILE A 576 7.71 -27.56 -8.74
CA ILE A 576 6.29 -27.83 -9.03
C ILE A 576 5.84 -27.10 -10.29
N LYS A 577 4.92 -27.70 -11.05
CA LYS A 577 4.27 -27.07 -12.21
C LYS A 577 2.76 -27.01 -11.98
N PRO A 578 2.20 -25.94 -11.40
CA PRO A 578 0.77 -25.85 -11.15
C PRO A 578 -0.11 -26.00 -12.40
N SER A 579 0.40 -25.66 -13.59
CA SER A 579 -0.27 -25.89 -14.87
C SER A 579 -0.59 -27.37 -15.17
N ASP A 580 0.21 -28.33 -14.71
CA ASP A 580 -0.09 -29.77 -14.84
C ASP A 580 -1.31 -30.23 -14.00
N TRP A 581 -1.85 -29.33 -13.17
CA TRP A 581 -2.92 -29.58 -12.18
C TRP A 581 -4.19 -28.73 -12.37
N THR A 582 -4.21 -27.80 -13.33
CA THR A 582 -5.38 -26.93 -13.58
C THR A 582 -5.53 -26.58 -15.07
N VAL A 583 -6.78 -26.35 -15.49
CA VAL A 583 -7.12 -25.83 -16.83
C VAL A 583 -7.40 -24.32 -16.84
N VAL A 584 -7.23 -23.65 -15.69
CA VAL A 584 -7.61 -22.23 -15.51
C VAL A 584 -6.48 -21.26 -15.91
N SER A 585 -5.22 -21.67 -15.79
CA SER A 585 -4.06 -20.82 -16.10
C SER A 585 -2.83 -21.65 -16.47
N GLU A 586 -2.07 -21.19 -17.46
CA GLU A 586 -0.76 -21.74 -17.83
C GLU A 586 0.39 -21.00 -17.10
N ASN A 587 0.09 -19.92 -16.35
CA ASN A 587 1.11 -19.11 -15.67
C ASN A 587 1.60 -19.78 -14.37
N ASP A 588 2.50 -20.74 -14.55
CA ASP A 588 3.25 -21.46 -13.53
C ASP A 588 3.94 -20.54 -12.50
N HIS A 589 4.43 -19.36 -12.91
CA HIS A 589 5.11 -18.42 -12.00
C HIS A 589 4.12 -17.78 -11.02
N LEU A 590 3.02 -17.21 -11.53
CA LEU A 590 1.96 -16.63 -10.71
C LEU A 590 1.37 -17.66 -9.72
N MET A 591 1.15 -18.89 -10.18
CA MET A 591 0.61 -19.96 -9.32
C MET A 591 1.61 -20.45 -8.26
N ARG A 592 2.93 -20.43 -8.54
CA ARG A 592 3.96 -20.67 -7.50
C ARG A 592 3.95 -19.57 -6.44
N THR A 593 3.82 -18.30 -6.82
CA THR A 593 3.70 -17.16 -5.89
C THR A 593 2.43 -17.26 -5.04
N MET A 594 1.29 -17.61 -5.64
CA MET A 594 0.04 -17.90 -4.90
C MET A 594 0.21 -19.03 -3.89
N LEU A 595 0.88 -20.13 -4.26
CA LEU A 595 1.15 -21.23 -3.34
C LEU A 595 2.10 -20.83 -2.21
N GLN A 596 3.15 -20.04 -2.50
CA GLN A 596 4.04 -19.47 -1.48
C GLN A 596 3.27 -18.61 -0.46
N HIS A 597 2.39 -17.72 -0.91
CA HIS A 597 1.55 -16.91 -0.03
C HIS A 597 0.57 -17.77 0.79
N PHE A 598 -0.09 -18.75 0.17
CA PHE A 598 -0.97 -19.68 0.90
C PHE A 598 -0.22 -20.43 2.01
N PHE A 599 0.97 -20.96 1.70
CA PHE A 599 1.82 -21.64 2.66
C PHE A 599 2.31 -20.73 3.80
N MET A 600 2.54 -19.45 3.49
CA MET A 600 3.08 -18.48 4.44
C MET A 600 2.02 -17.94 5.42
N TYR A 601 0.87 -17.50 4.91
CA TYR A 601 -0.12 -16.74 5.70
C TYR A 601 -1.30 -17.59 6.21
N GLU A 602 -1.82 -18.48 5.36
CA GLU A 602 -3.09 -19.17 5.59
C GLU A 602 -2.91 -20.60 6.11
N TYR A 603 -2.08 -21.41 5.44
CA TYR A 603 -1.86 -22.83 5.78
C TYR A 603 -1.40 -23.01 7.24
N GLN A 604 -0.60 -22.11 7.80
CA GLN A 604 -0.12 -22.27 9.18
C GLN A 604 -1.26 -22.28 10.22
N TRP A 605 -2.41 -21.68 9.90
CA TRP A 605 -3.61 -21.70 10.74
C TRP A 605 -4.70 -22.65 10.21
N HIS A 606 -4.81 -22.79 8.88
CA HIS A 606 -5.84 -23.57 8.17
C HIS A 606 -5.31 -24.84 7.46
N ALA A 607 -4.22 -25.42 7.96
CA ALA A 607 -3.63 -26.65 7.46
C ALA A 607 -4.71 -27.75 7.34
N SER A 608 -4.89 -28.26 6.11
CA SER A 608 -5.90 -29.28 5.78
C SER A 608 -5.27 -30.62 5.33
N PHE A 609 -4.00 -30.60 4.93
CA PHE A 609 -3.20 -31.69 4.37
C PHE A 609 -1.74 -31.57 4.84
N GLN A 610 -0.93 -32.62 4.75
CA GLN A 610 0.50 -32.55 5.12
C GLN A 610 1.33 -31.98 3.95
N LYS A 611 2.03 -30.85 4.20
CA LYS A 611 2.77 -30.05 3.19
C LYS A 611 3.69 -30.88 2.31
N ASP A 612 4.56 -31.69 2.92
CA ASP A 612 5.68 -32.32 2.22
C ASP A 612 5.18 -33.41 1.27
N CYS A 613 4.18 -34.18 1.69
CA CYS A 613 3.51 -35.15 0.84
C CYS A 613 2.84 -34.47 -0.37
N PHE A 614 2.13 -33.37 -0.15
CA PHE A 614 1.52 -32.59 -1.23
C PHE A 614 2.57 -32.03 -2.22
N LEU A 615 3.68 -31.47 -1.71
CA LEU A 615 4.75 -30.92 -2.57
C LEU A 615 5.53 -32.00 -3.33
N ASP A 616 5.78 -33.16 -2.72
CA ASP A 616 6.48 -34.26 -3.39
C ASP A 616 5.62 -34.88 -4.51
N ASP A 617 4.32 -35.06 -4.27
CA ASP A 617 3.34 -35.50 -5.27
C ASP A 617 3.20 -34.45 -6.39
N MET A 618 3.14 -33.16 -6.05
CA MET A 618 3.02 -32.07 -7.03
C MET A 618 4.28 -31.90 -7.91
N VAL A 619 5.47 -32.32 -7.43
CA VAL A 619 6.70 -32.39 -8.24
C VAL A 619 6.78 -33.66 -9.09
N SER A 620 6.27 -34.79 -8.59
CA SER A 620 6.39 -36.10 -9.26
C SER A 620 5.25 -36.44 -10.22
N GLY A 621 4.10 -35.78 -10.07
CA GLY A 621 2.87 -36.08 -10.82
C GLY A 621 1.95 -37.12 -10.15
N ASP A 622 2.34 -37.67 -8.99
CA ASP A 622 1.51 -38.64 -8.25
C ASP A 622 0.26 -37.98 -7.66
N ARG A 623 -0.84 -38.73 -7.60
CA ARG A 623 -2.18 -38.27 -7.24
C ARG A 623 -2.66 -38.82 -5.90
N GLN A 624 -1.73 -39.22 -5.03
CA GLN A 624 -2.04 -39.80 -3.72
C GLN A 624 -2.34 -38.70 -2.67
N PHE A 625 -1.59 -37.61 -2.70
CA PHE A 625 -1.64 -36.45 -1.80
C PHE A 625 -1.75 -35.11 -2.54
N CYS A 626 -1.49 -35.07 -3.86
CA CYS A 626 -1.88 -33.97 -4.74
C CYS A 626 -3.10 -34.37 -5.59
N SER A 627 -3.96 -33.40 -5.96
CA SER A 627 -5.00 -33.62 -6.97
C SER A 627 -5.41 -32.29 -7.62
N PRO A 628 -5.96 -32.30 -8.84
CA PRO A 628 -6.51 -31.08 -9.46
C PRO A 628 -7.54 -30.41 -8.56
N LEU A 629 -8.41 -31.18 -7.89
CA LEU A 629 -9.40 -30.64 -6.95
C LEU A 629 -8.72 -29.87 -5.83
N LEU A 630 -7.74 -30.48 -5.15
CA LEU A 630 -7.02 -29.85 -4.05
C LEU A 630 -6.24 -28.60 -4.50
N VAL A 631 -5.55 -28.66 -5.64
CA VAL A 631 -4.79 -27.52 -6.20
C VAL A 631 -5.71 -26.36 -6.58
N ASN A 632 -6.84 -26.62 -7.27
CA ASN A 632 -7.77 -25.55 -7.65
C ASN A 632 -8.46 -24.95 -6.41
N SER A 633 -8.78 -25.74 -5.38
CA SER A 633 -9.28 -25.20 -4.10
C SER A 633 -8.25 -24.28 -3.40
N ILE A 634 -6.97 -24.68 -3.38
CA ILE A 634 -5.89 -23.86 -2.82
C ILE A 634 -5.73 -22.56 -3.62
N LEU A 635 -5.68 -22.64 -4.95
CA LEU A 635 -5.50 -21.45 -5.81
C LEU A 635 -6.70 -20.50 -5.75
N ALA A 636 -7.93 -21.02 -5.66
CA ALA A 636 -9.13 -20.20 -5.45
C ALA A 636 -9.03 -19.35 -4.17
N HIS A 637 -8.54 -19.94 -3.09
CA HIS A 637 -8.30 -19.23 -1.83
C HIS A 637 -7.11 -18.25 -1.94
N ALA A 638 -5.99 -18.73 -2.51
CA ALA A 638 -4.74 -17.99 -2.59
C ALA A 638 -4.80 -16.73 -3.47
N CYS A 639 -5.72 -16.67 -4.44
CA CYS A 639 -5.93 -15.47 -5.28
C CYS A 639 -6.17 -14.19 -4.46
N HIS A 640 -6.80 -14.28 -3.29
CA HIS A 640 -7.06 -13.14 -2.41
C HIS A 640 -5.77 -12.55 -1.80
N SER A 641 -4.63 -13.25 -1.89
CA SER A 641 -3.30 -12.77 -1.48
C SER A 641 -2.46 -12.17 -2.62
N ALA A 642 -2.92 -12.24 -3.87
CA ALA A 642 -2.17 -11.77 -5.04
C ALA A 642 -2.34 -10.25 -5.21
N THR A 643 -1.51 -9.46 -4.53
CA THR A 643 -1.67 -7.99 -4.42
C THR A 643 -1.66 -7.24 -5.75
N GLU A 644 -1.03 -7.80 -6.78
CA GLU A 644 -1.02 -7.33 -8.18
C GLU A 644 -2.43 -7.24 -8.82
N HIS A 645 -3.40 -8.00 -8.30
CA HIS A 645 -4.75 -8.08 -8.85
C HIS A 645 -5.67 -7.16 -8.03
N SER A 646 -6.02 -5.99 -8.60
CA SER A 646 -6.88 -4.99 -7.94
C SER A 646 -8.31 -5.48 -7.72
N ASN A 647 -8.84 -6.29 -8.63
CA ASN A 647 -10.19 -6.86 -8.56
C ASN A 647 -10.36 -8.07 -7.62
N ARG A 648 -9.31 -8.48 -6.89
CA ARG A 648 -9.33 -9.70 -6.04
C ARG A 648 -10.36 -9.70 -4.91
N ALA A 649 -10.85 -8.52 -4.51
CA ALA A 649 -11.87 -8.37 -3.47
C ALA A 649 -13.30 -8.15 -4.01
N GLU A 650 -13.49 -8.08 -5.33
CA GLU A 650 -14.81 -7.89 -5.96
C GLU A 650 -15.72 -9.11 -5.75
N TYR A 651 -16.97 -8.87 -5.33
CA TYR A 651 -17.95 -9.94 -5.17
C TYR A 651 -18.35 -10.52 -6.54
N TRP A 652 -18.13 -11.82 -6.71
CA TRP A 652 -18.63 -12.64 -7.84
C TRP A 652 -18.29 -12.15 -9.25
N ASN A 653 -17.25 -11.33 -9.44
CA ASN A 653 -16.75 -11.03 -10.80
C ASN A 653 -16.22 -12.33 -11.45
N PRO A 654 -16.88 -12.85 -12.52
CA PRO A 654 -16.57 -14.14 -13.11
C PRO A 654 -15.28 -14.15 -13.92
N ARG A 655 -14.64 -12.99 -14.11
CA ARG A 655 -13.33 -12.84 -14.78
C ARG A 655 -12.15 -12.87 -13.81
N THR A 656 -12.40 -12.92 -12.50
CA THR A 656 -11.32 -13.06 -11.50
C THR A 656 -10.76 -14.48 -11.50
N LEU A 657 -9.44 -14.62 -11.34
CA LEU A 657 -8.80 -15.93 -11.19
C LEU A 657 -9.38 -16.72 -10.00
N GLY A 658 -9.67 -16.04 -8.88
CA GLY A 658 -10.32 -16.64 -7.71
C GLY A 658 -11.66 -17.29 -8.05
N TYR A 659 -12.51 -16.62 -8.84
CA TYR A 659 -13.77 -17.20 -9.31
C TYR A 659 -13.55 -18.39 -10.27
N LEU A 660 -12.60 -18.28 -11.21
CA LEU A 660 -12.33 -19.33 -12.20
C LEU A 660 -11.77 -20.61 -11.53
N PHE A 661 -10.79 -20.49 -10.62
CA PHE A 661 -10.30 -21.60 -9.83
C PHE A 661 -11.40 -22.18 -8.92
N MET A 662 -12.25 -21.34 -8.32
CA MET A 662 -13.40 -21.78 -7.52
C MET A 662 -14.42 -22.56 -8.36
N ALA A 663 -14.69 -22.13 -9.60
CA ALA A 663 -15.61 -22.80 -10.52
C ALA A 663 -15.07 -24.17 -10.97
N GLU A 664 -13.77 -24.24 -11.30
CA GLU A 664 -13.12 -25.51 -11.66
C GLU A 664 -13.03 -26.47 -10.46
N ALA A 665 -12.69 -25.96 -9.26
CA ALA A 665 -12.69 -26.77 -8.04
C ALA A 665 -14.09 -27.33 -7.71
N LYS A 666 -15.17 -26.58 -7.94
CA LYS A 666 -16.55 -27.08 -7.82
C LYS A 666 -16.87 -28.16 -8.84
N ARG A 667 -16.54 -27.94 -10.11
CA ARG A 667 -16.73 -28.93 -11.18
C ARG A 667 -15.99 -30.23 -10.89
N LEU A 668 -14.78 -30.14 -10.33
CA LEU A 668 -13.98 -31.28 -9.87
C LEU A 668 -14.60 -31.95 -8.62
N TRP A 669 -15.11 -31.17 -7.67
CA TRP A 669 -15.80 -31.69 -6.48
C TRP A 669 -17.03 -32.53 -6.85
N ASP A 670 -17.89 -32.02 -7.72
CA ASP A 670 -19.13 -32.70 -8.13
C ASP A 670 -18.85 -34.03 -8.88
N MET A 671 -17.68 -34.16 -9.51
CA MET A 671 -17.21 -35.42 -10.10
C MET A 671 -16.54 -36.37 -9.08
N GLU A 672 -15.78 -35.85 -8.11
CA GLU A 672 -15.02 -36.68 -7.16
C GLU A 672 -15.79 -37.09 -5.90
N ALA A 673 -16.80 -36.33 -5.45
CA ALA A 673 -17.46 -36.53 -4.16
C ALA A 673 -18.11 -37.93 -3.98
N GLY A 674 -18.49 -38.60 -5.08
CA GLY A 674 -18.93 -40.00 -5.04
C GLY A 674 -17.81 -41.01 -4.74
N ASN A 675 -16.60 -40.73 -5.25
CA ASN A 675 -15.41 -41.58 -5.19
C ASN A 675 -14.38 -41.03 -4.19
N VAL A 676 -14.76 -41.04 -2.92
CA VAL A 676 -14.03 -40.41 -1.80
C VAL A 676 -12.53 -40.78 -1.77
N ARG A 677 -11.67 -39.76 -1.93
CA ARG A 677 -10.21 -39.83 -1.72
C ARG A 677 -9.78 -38.93 -0.56
N LEU A 678 -8.55 -39.10 -0.11
CA LEU A 678 -7.96 -38.24 0.93
C LEU A 678 -7.86 -36.79 0.45
N THR A 679 -7.46 -36.55 -0.80
CA THR A 679 -7.38 -35.21 -1.39
C THR A 679 -8.76 -34.55 -1.55
N THR A 680 -9.82 -35.31 -1.80
CA THR A 680 -11.22 -34.83 -1.80
C THR A 680 -11.64 -34.37 -0.40
N VAL A 681 -11.25 -35.08 0.67
CA VAL A 681 -11.43 -34.62 2.06
C VAL A 681 -10.65 -33.34 2.32
N GLN A 682 -9.36 -33.31 1.98
CA GLN A 682 -8.46 -32.18 2.21
C GLN A 682 -8.91 -30.88 1.50
N ALA A 683 -9.60 -31.00 0.36
CA ALA A 683 -10.10 -29.85 -0.41
C ALA A 683 -11.33 -29.17 0.23
N GLY A 684 -12.13 -29.89 1.03
CA GLY A 684 -13.42 -29.40 1.53
C GLY A 684 -13.34 -28.22 2.52
N PRO A 685 -12.44 -28.21 3.51
CA PRO A 685 -12.23 -27.04 4.38
C PRO A 685 -11.72 -25.83 3.59
N ILE A 686 -10.88 -26.03 2.57
CA ILE A 686 -10.32 -24.96 1.75
C ILE A 686 -11.40 -24.32 0.87
N LEU A 687 -12.30 -25.13 0.29
CA LEU A 687 -13.51 -24.65 -0.39
C LEU A 687 -14.45 -23.88 0.54
N TYR A 688 -14.61 -24.34 1.79
CA TYR A 688 -15.35 -23.60 2.81
C TYR A 688 -14.70 -22.22 3.08
N LEU A 689 -13.39 -22.14 3.25
CA LEU A 689 -12.67 -20.90 3.54
C LEU A 689 -12.77 -19.89 2.39
N ALA A 690 -12.51 -20.33 1.15
CA ALA A 690 -12.66 -19.50 -0.05
C ALA A 690 -14.12 -19.05 -0.29
N HIS A 691 -15.12 -19.77 0.23
CA HIS A 691 -16.50 -19.29 0.31
C HIS A 691 -16.74 -18.28 1.43
N ALA A 692 -16.18 -18.52 2.62
CA ALA A 692 -16.40 -17.69 3.81
C ALA A 692 -15.85 -16.27 3.64
N ILE A 693 -14.65 -16.12 3.08
CA ILE A 693 -14.03 -14.81 2.79
C ILE A 693 -14.82 -13.96 1.79
N CYS A 694 -15.59 -14.61 0.91
CA CYS A 694 -16.54 -14.01 -0.01
C CYS A 694 -17.94 -13.80 0.61
N GLY A 695 -18.03 -13.72 1.94
CA GLY A 695 -19.28 -13.52 2.69
C GLY A 695 -20.32 -14.64 2.49
N SER A 696 -19.90 -15.81 2.00
CA SER A 696 -20.78 -16.88 1.49
C SER A 696 -20.66 -18.20 2.26
N ASP A 697 -20.35 -18.14 3.56
CA ASP A 697 -20.14 -19.31 4.43
C ASP A 697 -21.35 -20.26 4.50
N LYS A 698 -22.59 -19.76 4.32
CA LYS A 698 -23.80 -20.59 4.30
C LYS A 698 -23.79 -21.60 3.16
N ILE A 699 -23.15 -21.25 2.05
CA ILE A 699 -22.89 -22.17 0.92
C ILE A 699 -21.64 -22.99 1.22
N GLY A 700 -20.55 -22.33 1.66
CA GLY A 700 -19.27 -22.97 1.97
C GLY A 700 -19.34 -24.13 2.96
N ARG A 701 -20.21 -24.04 3.99
CA ARG A 701 -20.36 -25.04 5.06
C ARG A 701 -20.71 -26.43 4.52
N ALA A 702 -21.33 -26.53 3.35
CA ALA A 702 -21.62 -27.82 2.72
C ALA A 702 -20.34 -28.64 2.44
N TYR A 703 -19.27 -28.00 1.94
CA TYR A 703 -18.00 -28.66 1.63
C TYR A 703 -17.29 -29.17 2.89
N LEU A 704 -17.35 -28.40 4.00
CA LEU A 704 -16.80 -28.81 5.29
C LEU A 704 -17.56 -29.99 5.90
N VAL A 705 -18.91 -29.96 5.89
CA VAL A 705 -19.75 -31.07 6.39
C VAL A 705 -19.54 -32.35 5.57
N GLN A 706 -19.51 -32.23 4.24
CA GLN A 706 -19.23 -33.37 3.36
C GLN A 706 -17.81 -33.90 3.57
N SER A 707 -16.81 -33.04 3.78
CA SER A 707 -15.44 -33.44 4.12
C SER A 707 -15.37 -34.26 5.42
N VAL A 708 -16.05 -33.84 6.48
CA VAL A 708 -16.10 -34.61 7.74
C VAL A 708 -16.74 -35.99 7.51
N ALA A 709 -17.90 -36.06 6.86
CA ALA A 709 -18.57 -37.33 6.57
C ALA A 709 -17.72 -38.25 5.64
N MET A 710 -16.97 -37.67 4.70
CA MET A 710 -16.00 -38.40 3.88
C MET A 710 -14.81 -38.91 4.68
N ALA A 711 -14.28 -38.12 5.63
CA ALA A 711 -13.22 -38.53 6.54
C ALA A 711 -13.66 -39.67 7.48
N GLU A 712 -14.90 -39.64 7.97
CA GLU A 712 -15.52 -40.75 8.72
C GLU A 712 -15.66 -42.02 7.87
N LYS A 713 -16.09 -41.88 6.61
CA LYS A 713 -16.22 -42.99 5.65
C LYS A 713 -14.86 -43.61 5.27
N LEU A 714 -13.79 -42.81 5.24
CA LEU A 714 -12.40 -43.28 5.14
C LEU A 714 -11.82 -43.77 6.49
N ALA A 715 -12.59 -43.64 7.58
CA ALA A 715 -12.21 -44.00 8.94
C ALA A 715 -10.91 -43.35 9.48
N ILE A 716 -10.47 -42.22 8.93
CA ILE A 716 -9.14 -41.62 9.28
C ILE A 716 -9.03 -41.19 10.74
N PHE A 717 -10.16 -40.91 11.41
CA PHE A 717 -10.19 -40.59 12.83
C PHE A 717 -9.96 -41.79 13.76
N LYS A 718 -10.04 -43.03 13.26
CA LYS A 718 -10.03 -44.26 14.07
C LYS A 718 -8.65 -44.91 14.08
N LEU A 719 -8.21 -45.41 15.23
CA LEU A 719 -6.90 -46.07 15.37
C LEU A 719 -6.88 -47.42 14.64
N ASN A 720 -6.15 -47.49 13.51
CA ASN A 720 -5.84 -48.76 12.86
C ASN A 720 -4.85 -49.57 13.72
N LYS A 721 -5.31 -50.67 14.31
CA LYS A 721 -4.49 -51.55 15.17
C LYS A 721 -3.47 -52.39 14.38
N ASN A 722 -3.65 -52.55 13.07
CA ASN A 722 -2.76 -53.28 12.17
C ASN A 722 -1.83 -52.32 11.40
N ARG A 723 -1.47 -51.18 12.01
CA ARG A 723 -0.65 -50.12 11.39
C ARG A 723 0.79 -50.58 11.17
N VAL A 724 1.26 -50.42 9.93
CA VAL A 724 2.69 -50.24 9.63
C VAL A 724 2.96 -48.73 9.58
N SER A 725 4.00 -48.25 10.27
CA SER A 725 4.39 -46.84 10.18
C SER A 725 4.85 -46.50 8.76
N SER A 726 4.32 -45.42 8.20
CA SER A 726 4.65 -45.00 6.84
C SER A 726 4.14 -43.57 6.60
N LYS A 727 4.89 -42.80 5.79
CA LYS A 727 4.53 -41.43 5.36
C LYS A 727 3.09 -41.32 4.87
N ALA A 728 2.57 -42.35 4.20
CA ALA A 728 1.20 -42.40 3.71
C ALA A 728 0.13 -42.57 4.79
N GLN A 729 0.44 -43.23 5.92
CA GLN A 729 -0.43 -43.24 7.10
C GLN A 729 -0.28 -41.94 7.89
N ASP A 730 0.93 -41.39 7.98
CA ASP A 730 1.19 -40.17 8.74
C ASP A 730 0.49 -38.95 8.12
N ALA A 731 0.46 -38.86 6.78
CA ALA A 731 -0.37 -37.89 6.06
C ALA A 731 -1.88 -38.04 6.32
N ARG A 732 -2.38 -39.27 6.55
CA ARG A 732 -3.78 -39.53 6.92
C ARG A 732 -4.08 -39.12 8.36
N ASP A 733 -3.20 -39.44 9.29
CA ASP A 733 -3.29 -39.02 10.69
C ASP A 733 -3.25 -37.49 10.82
N PHE A 734 -2.33 -36.84 10.10
CA PHE A 734 -2.26 -35.38 10.01
C PHE A 734 -3.59 -34.81 9.49
N THR A 735 -4.13 -35.38 8.42
CA THR A 735 -5.43 -34.98 7.86
C THR A 735 -6.56 -35.16 8.89
N ALA A 736 -6.56 -36.24 9.67
CA ALA A 736 -7.57 -36.45 10.71
C ALA A 736 -7.56 -35.34 11.79
N TRP A 737 -6.38 -34.92 12.24
CA TRP A 737 -6.24 -33.78 13.17
C TRP A 737 -6.59 -32.44 12.51
N ALA A 738 -6.18 -32.23 11.26
CA ALA A 738 -6.47 -31.03 10.47
C ALA A 738 -7.98 -30.81 10.23
N ILE A 739 -8.72 -31.87 9.87
CA ILE A 739 -10.19 -31.81 9.72
C ILE A 739 -10.87 -31.57 11.08
N PHE A 740 -10.36 -32.17 12.17
CA PHE A 740 -10.89 -31.92 13.51
C PHE A 740 -10.71 -30.47 13.96
N ILE A 741 -9.53 -29.88 13.78
CA ILE A 741 -9.29 -28.44 14.02
C ILE A 741 -10.27 -27.60 13.19
N SER A 742 -10.36 -27.87 11.88
CA SER A 742 -11.18 -27.11 10.94
C SER A 742 -12.67 -27.11 11.29
N GLN A 743 -13.23 -28.27 11.69
CA GLN A 743 -14.65 -28.36 12.04
C GLN A 743 -14.99 -27.69 13.38
N ILE A 744 -14.11 -27.82 14.39
CA ILE A 744 -14.26 -27.14 15.68
C ILE A 744 -14.13 -25.63 15.51
N HIS A 745 -13.15 -25.16 14.75
CA HIS A 745 -12.98 -23.73 14.47
C HIS A 745 -14.25 -23.13 13.85
N ASN A 746 -14.84 -23.78 12.84
CA ASN A 746 -16.11 -23.32 12.28
C ASN A 746 -17.27 -23.39 13.31
N GLN A 747 -17.46 -24.50 14.02
CA GLN A 747 -18.60 -24.66 14.94
C GLN A 747 -18.53 -23.70 16.14
N TRP A 748 -17.33 -23.40 16.64
CA TRP A 748 -17.10 -22.48 17.76
C TRP A 748 -17.54 -21.05 17.42
N TYR A 749 -17.02 -20.49 16.32
CA TYR A 749 -17.33 -19.11 15.92
C TYR A 749 -18.74 -18.95 15.33
N PHE A 750 -19.36 -20.02 14.82
CA PHE A 750 -20.75 -20.01 14.34
C PHE A 750 -21.79 -20.37 15.40
N GLN A 751 -21.35 -20.83 16.58
CA GLN A 751 -22.19 -21.28 17.69
C GLN A 751 -23.22 -22.32 17.25
N ASP A 752 -22.69 -23.42 16.71
CA ASP A 752 -23.43 -24.60 16.25
C ASP A 752 -22.82 -25.88 16.84
N ARG A 753 -23.54 -27.01 16.79
CA ARG A 753 -23.06 -28.26 17.38
C ARG A 753 -21.86 -28.82 16.59
N PRO A 754 -20.77 -29.27 17.26
CA PRO A 754 -19.65 -29.97 16.64
C PRO A 754 -20.07 -31.05 15.65
N LEU A 755 -19.34 -31.13 14.52
CA LEU A 755 -19.56 -32.16 13.49
C LEU A 755 -18.95 -33.51 13.89
N LEU A 756 -18.11 -33.53 14.92
CA LEU A 756 -17.57 -34.73 15.58
C LEU A 756 -17.76 -34.57 17.10
N ASP A 757 -18.37 -35.55 17.75
CA ASP A 757 -18.54 -35.57 19.21
C ASP A 757 -17.29 -36.10 19.96
N GLU A 758 -16.32 -36.68 19.24
CA GLU A 758 -15.04 -37.15 19.78
C GLU A 758 -13.85 -36.56 19.00
N LYS A 759 -12.73 -36.37 19.70
CA LYS A 759 -11.41 -36.11 19.09
C LYS A 759 -10.89 -37.33 18.31
N PRO A 760 -9.94 -37.15 17.37
CA PRO A 760 -9.29 -38.26 16.68
C PRO A 760 -8.63 -39.25 17.65
N GLN A 761 -8.80 -40.54 17.37
CA GLN A 761 -8.22 -41.66 18.12
C GLN A 761 -6.81 -42.03 17.62
N VAL A 762 -6.40 -41.47 16.47
CA VAL A 762 -5.02 -41.53 15.98
C VAL A 762 -4.10 -40.63 16.82
N PRO A 763 -2.83 -41.05 17.07
CA PRO A 763 -1.93 -40.29 17.94
C PRO A 763 -1.62 -38.90 17.38
N LEU A 764 -1.57 -37.90 18.27
CA LEU A 764 -0.96 -36.60 17.98
C LEU A 764 0.49 -36.65 18.53
N PRO A 765 1.52 -36.73 17.68
CA PRO A 765 2.90 -36.88 18.13
C PRO A 765 3.45 -35.59 18.74
N ASP A 766 4.60 -35.68 19.41
CA ASP A 766 5.33 -34.49 19.88
C ASP A 766 6.21 -33.91 18.76
N PRO A 767 6.16 -32.58 18.47
CA PRO A 767 6.95 -31.92 17.45
C PRO A 767 8.46 -31.98 17.69
N ASN A 768 8.92 -32.12 18.94
CA ASN A 768 10.34 -32.23 19.22
C ASN A 768 10.92 -33.53 18.65
N ASP A 769 10.17 -34.62 18.82
CA ASP A 769 10.53 -35.99 18.46
C ASP A 769 10.15 -36.37 17.01
N ASN A 770 9.09 -35.77 16.45
CA ASN A 770 8.48 -36.20 15.18
C ASN A 770 8.34 -35.05 14.16
N ARG A 771 9.41 -34.28 13.94
CA ARG A 771 9.41 -33.06 13.11
C ARG A 771 8.83 -33.29 11.71
N ASP A 772 9.23 -34.39 11.07
CA ASP A 772 8.85 -34.73 9.69
C ASP A 772 7.36 -35.06 9.53
N TRP A 773 6.66 -35.40 10.62
CA TRP A 773 5.19 -35.61 10.61
C TRP A 773 4.45 -34.30 10.32
N PHE A 774 4.96 -33.17 10.84
CA PHE A 774 4.35 -31.86 10.69
C PHE A 774 4.80 -31.14 9.41
N GLY A 775 6.09 -31.26 9.06
CA GLY A 775 6.68 -30.56 7.92
C GLY A 775 6.96 -29.08 8.22
N GLU A 776 8.12 -28.77 8.78
CA GLU A 776 8.49 -27.41 9.20
C GLU A 776 8.58 -26.42 8.03
N PHE A 777 8.40 -25.14 8.33
CA PHE A 777 8.61 -24.01 7.42
C PHE A 777 9.89 -23.27 7.80
N TRP A 778 10.77 -23.07 6.83
CA TRP A 778 11.98 -22.29 6.97
C TRP A 778 11.80 -20.93 6.31
N LEU A 779 12.08 -19.87 7.06
CA LEU A 779 11.90 -18.49 6.67
C LEU A 779 13.28 -17.85 6.45
N LYS A 780 13.53 -17.30 5.26
CA LYS A 780 14.69 -16.42 5.02
C LYS A 780 14.22 -14.97 4.97
N TYR A 781 14.67 -14.17 5.92
CA TYR A 781 14.64 -12.71 5.79
C TYR A 781 15.82 -12.28 4.91
N PRO A 782 15.66 -11.38 3.93
CA PRO A 782 16.79 -10.80 3.21
C PRO A 782 17.72 -10.05 4.17
N SER A 783 18.94 -9.74 3.75
CA SER A 783 20.07 -9.32 4.63
C SER A 783 20.48 -10.32 5.72
N SER A 784 19.87 -11.51 5.82
CA SER A 784 20.32 -12.60 6.69
C SER A 784 20.53 -13.86 5.86
N ASP A 785 21.58 -14.62 6.15
CA ASP A 785 21.81 -15.95 5.60
C ASP A 785 21.33 -17.08 6.52
N GLU A 786 20.84 -16.76 7.72
CA GLU A 786 20.20 -17.73 8.60
C GLU A 786 18.77 -18.08 8.12
N LEU A 787 18.37 -19.33 8.35
CA LEU A 787 17.00 -19.79 8.18
C LEU A 787 16.31 -19.88 9.55
N TYR A 788 15.20 -19.17 9.70
CA TYR A 788 14.42 -19.16 10.94
C TYR A 788 13.24 -20.15 10.83
N PRO A 789 13.08 -21.09 11.77
CA PRO A 789 11.93 -22.01 11.76
C PRO A 789 10.66 -21.27 12.18
N ALA A 790 9.54 -21.53 11.50
CA ALA A 790 8.24 -20.98 11.88
C ALA A 790 7.61 -21.66 13.10
N HIS A 791 8.20 -22.77 13.58
CA HIS A 791 7.67 -23.60 14.66
C HIS A 791 6.25 -24.13 14.38
N PHE A 792 5.99 -24.53 13.13
CA PHE A 792 4.66 -24.95 12.69
C PHE A 792 4.14 -26.16 13.46
N GLY A 793 4.99 -27.16 13.73
CA GLY A 793 4.57 -28.35 14.48
C GLY A 793 4.12 -28.05 15.91
N ALA A 794 4.79 -27.10 16.59
CA ALA A 794 4.37 -26.61 17.90
C ALA A 794 3.02 -25.88 17.80
N SER A 795 2.87 -24.98 16.83
CA SER A 795 1.64 -24.21 16.58
C SER A 795 0.44 -25.11 16.29
N PHE A 796 0.60 -26.10 15.40
CA PHE A 796 -0.43 -27.08 15.04
C PHE A 796 -0.82 -27.94 16.25
N ARG A 797 0.13 -28.43 17.04
CA ARG A 797 -0.17 -29.20 18.27
C ARG A 797 -0.86 -28.34 19.33
N GLY A 798 -0.43 -27.09 19.51
CA GLY A 798 -1.09 -26.12 20.40
C GLY A 798 -2.55 -25.92 20.01
N HIS A 799 -2.81 -25.65 18.72
CA HIS A 799 -4.15 -25.50 18.16
C HIS A 799 -4.98 -26.78 18.32
N ALA A 800 -4.46 -27.96 17.97
CA ALA A 800 -5.14 -29.24 18.11
C ALA A 800 -5.59 -29.53 19.55
N LEU A 801 -4.71 -29.29 20.53
CA LEU A 801 -5.02 -29.49 21.96
C LEU A 801 -6.04 -28.45 22.48
N LEU A 802 -6.01 -27.23 21.96
CA LEU A 802 -7.00 -26.20 22.26
C LEU A 802 -8.38 -26.57 21.67
N SER A 803 -8.42 -27.05 20.42
CA SER A 803 -9.64 -27.55 19.76
C SER A 803 -10.27 -28.72 20.51
N VAL A 804 -9.50 -29.58 21.20
CA VAL A 804 -10.07 -30.63 22.08
C VAL A 804 -10.81 -30.01 23.27
N ILE A 805 -10.32 -28.93 23.87
CA ILE A 805 -11.03 -28.25 24.96
C ILE A 805 -12.30 -27.59 24.44
N PHE A 806 -12.26 -26.94 23.27
CA PHE A 806 -13.44 -26.33 22.65
C PHE A 806 -14.47 -27.37 22.18
N ASN A 807 -14.04 -28.56 21.73
CA ASN A 807 -14.91 -29.68 21.41
C ASN A 807 -15.70 -30.16 22.64
N ASP A 808 -15.01 -30.42 23.76
CA ASP A 808 -15.65 -30.86 25.00
C ASP A 808 -16.66 -29.82 25.52
N ILE A 809 -16.31 -28.52 25.45
CA ILE A 809 -17.23 -27.42 25.82
C ILE A 809 -18.47 -27.45 24.91
N ALA A 810 -18.28 -27.45 23.59
CA ALA A 810 -19.38 -27.35 22.65
C ALA A 810 -20.29 -28.60 22.67
N CYS A 811 -19.74 -29.80 22.82
CA CYS A 811 -20.54 -31.03 22.96
C CYS A 811 -21.41 -31.01 24.23
N GLU A 812 -20.90 -30.51 25.36
CA GLU A 812 -21.71 -30.36 26.58
C GLU A 812 -22.76 -29.25 26.43
N HIS A 813 -22.42 -28.14 25.77
CA HIS A 813 -23.36 -27.04 25.49
C HIS A 813 -24.59 -27.49 24.68
N TYR A 814 -24.38 -28.33 23.65
CA TYR A 814 -25.44 -28.83 22.76
C TYR A 814 -25.99 -30.22 23.14
N ARG A 815 -25.81 -30.65 24.40
CA ARG A 815 -26.18 -32.00 24.89
C ARG A 815 -27.69 -32.26 24.98
N GLY A 816 -28.52 -31.22 24.94
CA GLY A 816 -29.99 -31.30 25.05
C GLY A 816 -30.74 -30.78 23.82
N GLN A 817 -31.98 -31.26 23.60
CA GLN A 817 -32.79 -30.87 22.42
C GLN A 817 -33.53 -29.52 22.56
N GLU A 818 -33.69 -28.96 23.77
CA GLU A 818 -34.49 -27.74 24.01
C GLU A 818 -33.68 -26.56 24.59
N HIS A 819 -33.04 -25.81 23.68
CA HIS A 819 -32.97 -24.33 23.67
C HIS A 819 -32.48 -23.56 24.93
N LYS A 820 -31.76 -24.19 25.88
CA LYS A 820 -30.93 -23.48 26.87
C LYS A 820 -29.57 -24.15 27.09
N PRO A 821 -28.47 -23.38 27.23
CA PRO A 821 -27.17 -23.90 27.67
C PRO A 821 -27.27 -24.53 29.07
N VAL A 822 -26.65 -25.68 29.26
CA VAL A 822 -26.70 -26.46 30.53
C VAL A 822 -25.37 -26.39 31.29
N PHE A 823 -24.73 -25.21 31.33
CA PHE A 823 -23.53 -24.99 32.13
C PHE A 823 -23.88 -24.46 33.52
N SER A 824 -23.34 -25.10 34.57
CA SER A 824 -23.21 -24.46 35.87
C SER A 824 -21.93 -23.62 35.94
N LEU A 825 -21.87 -22.70 36.90
CA LEU A 825 -20.65 -21.92 37.18
C LEU A 825 -19.44 -22.82 37.47
N ARG A 826 -19.66 -24.01 38.05
CA ARG A 826 -18.60 -25.00 38.32
C ARG A 826 -17.99 -25.55 37.03
N ASP A 827 -18.82 -25.78 36.01
CA ASP A 827 -18.37 -26.34 34.74
C ASP A 827 -17.56 -25.29 33.98
N ILE A 828 -18.03 -24.05 33.95
CA ILE A 828 -17.30 -22.91 33.35
C ILE A 828 -15.93 -22.73 34.01
N LEU A 829 -15.85 -22.77 35.36
CA LEU A 829 -14.58 -22.66 36.08
C LEU A 829 -13.66 -23.88 35.84
N SER A 830 -14.22 -25.07 35.67
CA SER A 830 -13.48 -26.29 35.28
C SER A 830 -12.87 -26.15 33.88
N TYR A 831 -13.64 -25.66 32.90
CA TYR A 831 -13.15 -25.39 31.55
C TYR A 831 -12.14 -24.24 31.51
N TYR A 832 -12.35 -23.17 32.29
CA TYR A 832 -11.34 -22.12 32.47
C TYR A 832 -10.02 -22.71 32.99
N LYS A 833 -10.03 -23.54 34.05
CA LYS A 833 -8.79 -24.14 34.57
C LYS A 833 -8.14 -25.12 33.58
N ARG A 834 -8.91 -25.77 32.69
CA ARG A 834 -8.36 -26.55 31.58
C ARG A 834 -7.65 -25.68 30.53
N LEU A 835 -8.21 -24.51 30.21
CA LEU A 835 -7.59 -23.55 29.30
C LEU A 835 -6.33 -22.94 29.92
N GLU A 836 -6.37 -22.52 31.18
CA GLU A 836 -5.22 -22.00 31.94
C GLU A 836 -4.08 -23.03 31.98
N ASN A 837 -4.37 -24.31 32.30
CA ASN A 837 -3.38 -25.38 32.27
C ASN A 837 -2.81 -25.67 30.86
N TRP A 838 -3.57 -25.41 29.79
CA TRP A 838 -3.08 -25.53 28.41
C TRP A 838 -2.15 -24.36 28.06
N PHE A 839 -2.46 -23.15 28.55
CA PHE A 839 -1.68 -21.93 28.33
C PHE A 839 -0.34 -21.98 29.07
N ASP A 840 -0.37 -22.36 30.36
CA ASP A 840 0.83 -22.61 31.17
C ASP A 840 1.69 -23.76 30.61
N GLY A 841 1.06 -24.70 29.90
CA GLY A 841 1.69 -25.86 29.26
C GLY A 841 2.25 -25.61 27.84
N LEU A 842 2.23 -24.37 27.33
CA LEU A 842 2.72 -24.07 25.98
C LEU A 842 4.25 -24.28 25.86
N PRO A 843 4.73 -24.90 24.77
CA PRO A 843 6.15 -25.14 24.56
C PRO A 843 6.92 -23.82 24.37
N PRO A 844 8.25 -23.76 24.61
CA PRO A 844 9.00 -22.51 24.68
C PRO A 844 8.75 -21.49 23.54
N PRO A 845 8.67 -21.85 22.24
CA PRO A 845 8.41 -20.89 21.16
C PRO A 845 7.01 -20.24 21.19
N LEU A 846 6.06 -20.87 21.89
CA LEU A 846 4.68 -20.41 22.08
C LEU A 846 4.45 -19.77 23.45
N THR A 847 5.49 -19.60 24.28
CA THR A 847 5.33 -18.86 25.54
C THR A 847 5.15 -17.35 25.26
N PRO A 848 4.42 -16.59 26.10
CA PRO A 848 4.20 -15.14 25.92
C PRO A 848 5.46 -14.26 25.74
N LYS A 849 6.66 -14.78 26.08
CA LYS A 849 7.96 -14.11 25.88
C LYS A 849 8.60 -14.39 24.51
N ASN A 850 8.12 -15.40 23.78
CA ASN A 850 8.72 -15.86 22.52
C ASN A 850 7.73 -15.85 21.34
N ILE A 851 6.42 -15.66 21.57
CA ILE A 851 5.46 -15.49 20.48
C ILE A 851 5.83 -14.29 19.60
N ILE A 852 5.73 -14.47 18.29
CA ILE A 852 6.32 -13.52 17.34
C ILE A 852 5.68 -13.55 15.95
N PHE A 853 5.34 -14.73 15.41
CA PHE A 853 4.72 -14.86 14.10
C PHE A 853 3.19 -14.74 14.20
N PRO A 854 2.48 -14.41 13.09
CA PRO A 854 1.02 -14.28 13.08
C PRO A 854 0.32 -15.50 13.69
N VAL A 855 0.75 -16.72 13.37
CA VAL A 855 0.16 -17.96 13.90
C VAL A 855 0.32 -18.10 15.42
N HIS A 856 1.42 -17.61 16.02
CA HIS A 856 1.60 -17.60 17.48
C HIS A 856 0.65 -16.60 18.15
N LEU A 857 0.55 -15.38 17.60
CA LEU A 857 -0.34 -14.34 18.11
C LEU A 857 -1.81 -14.76 17.99
N LYS A 858 -2.21 -15.34 16.86
CA LYS A 858 -3.56 -15.90 16.62
C LYS A 858 -3.93 -16.99 17.62
N LEU A 859 -2.99 -17.87 17.99
CA LEU A 859 -3.24 -18.92 18.98
C LEU A 859 -3.57 -18.33 20.36
N HIS A 860 -2.92 -17.23 20.75
CA HIS A 860 -3.20 -16.54 22.02
C HIS A 860 -4.50 -15.71 21.94
N MET A 861 -4.81 -15.09 20.81
CA MET A 861 -6.11 -14.46 20.58
C MET A 861 -7.25 -15.47 20.71
N HIS A 862 -7.14 -16.64 20.07
CA HIS A 862 -8.15 -17.70 20.13
C HIS A 862 -8.38 -18.20 21.57
N TYR A 863 -7.33 -18.26 22.39
CA TYR A 863 -7.42 -18.49 23.83
C TYR A 863 -8.22 -17.40 24.56
N TYR A 864 -7.84 -16.12 24.42
CA TYR A 864 -8.52 -15.04 25.16
C TYR A 864 -9.97 -14.81 24.71
N ASN A 865 -10.30 -14.91 23.41
CA ASN A 865 -11.70 -14.89 22.95
C ASN A 865 -12.54 -15.93 23.72
N SER A 866 -12.01 -17.14 23.89
CA SER A 866 -12.70 -18.23 24.59
C SER A 866 -12.77 -18.02 26.11
N VAL A 867 -11.73 -17.44 26.73
CA VAL A 867 -11.79 -17.02 28.15
C VAL A 867 -12.85 -15.92 28.35
N ILE A 868 -12.90 -14.91 27.48
CA ILE A 868 -13.90 -13.83 27.51
C ILE A 868 -15.32 -14.40 27.43
N ARG A 869 -15.59 -15.27 26.45
CA ARG A 869 -16.89 -15.93 26.25
C ARG A 869 -17.31 -16.77 27.48
N LEU A 870 -16.37 -17.47 28.11
CA LEU A 870 -16.63 -18.20 29.36
C LEU A 870 -16.88 -17.28 30.56
N MET A 871 -16.10 -16.20 30.73
CA MET A 871 -16.23 -15.30 31.88
C MET A 871 -17.49 -14.42 31.80
N VAL A 872 -17.94 -14.05 30.60
CA VAL A 872 -19.23 -13.35 30.41
C VAL A 872 -20.41 -14.25 30.79
N ALA A 873 -20.38 -15.53 30.40
CA ALA A 873 -21.35 -16.51 30.86
C ALA A 873 -21.28 -16.73 32.39
N ALA A 874 -20.08 -16.73 32.98
CA ALA A 874 -19.89 -16.83 34.42
C ALA A 874 -20.52 -15.67 35.20
N ASP A 875 -20.25 -14.41 34.82
CA ASP A 875 -20.81 -13.23 35.50
C ASP A 875 -22.34 -13.17 35.33
N LYS A 876 -22.90 -13.46 34.15
CA LYS A 876 -24.37 -13.53 33.97
C LYS A 876 -25.01 -14.61 34.85
N LEU A 877 -24.39 -15.79 35.03
CA LEU A 877 -24.88 -16.80 35.97
C LEU A 877 -24.73 -16.37 37.45
N GLN A 878 -23.67 -15.65 37.81
CA GLN A 878 -23.50 -15.07 39.15
C GLN A 878 -24.56 -14.00 39.46
N GLN A 879 -24.92 -13.15 38.48
CA GLN A 879 -25.98 -12.15 38.61
C GLN A 879 -27.36 -12.80 38.84
N GLN A 880 -27.66 -13.89 38.12
CA GLN A 880 -28.94 -14.61 38.22
C GLN A 880 -29.07 -15.49 39.47
N SER A 881 -27.96 -15.75 40.19
CA SER A 881 -27.96 -16.65 41.35
C SER A 881 -28.55 -16.01 42.62
N ILE A 882 -29.20 -16.83 43.45
CA ILE A 882 -29.71 -16.46 44.78
C ILE A 882 -28.63 -16.69 45.87
N CYS A 883 -27.43 -17.17 45.53
CA CYS A 883 -26.30 -17.43 46.46
C CYS A 883 -26.03 -16.31 47.48
N SER A 884 -25.46 -16.66 48.64
CA SER A 884 -25.35 -15.74 49.76
C SER A 884 -24.56 -14.48 49.40
N ILE A 885 -24.85 -13.38 50.10
CA ILE A 885 -24.18 -12.09 49.89
C ILE A 885 -22.66 -12.20 50.13
N LEU A 886 -22.22 -13.16 50.97
CA LEU A 886 -20.83 -13.47 51.24
C LEU A 886 -20.15 -14.20 50.08
N ASP A 887 -20.77 -15.25 49.52
CA ASP A 887 -20.22 -15.99 48.37
C ASP A 887 -20.11 -15.09 47.13
N ARG A 888 -21.05 -14.14 46.98
CA ARG A 888 -21.01 -13.15 45.89
C ARG A 888 -19.79 -12.24 45.98
N TRP A 889 -19.33 -11.86 47.17
CA TRP A 889 -18.21 -10.92 47.33
C TRP A 889 -16.84 -11.54 47.04
N THR A 890 -16.69 -12.86 47.23
CA THR A 890 -15.46 -13.59 46.90
C THR A 890 -15.42 -14.13 45.47
N ALA A 891 -16.57 -14.35 44.83
CA ALA A 891 -16.64 -14.90 43.46
C ALA A 891 -16.83 -13.86 42.34
N ALA A 892 -17.50 -12.73 42.61
CA ALA A 892 -17.84 -11.73 41.58
C ALA A 892 -16.72 -10.74 41.24
N SER A 893 -15.75 -10.58 42.13
CA SER A 893 -14.47 -9.92 41.84
C SER A 893 -13.69 -10.71 40.80
N THR A 894 -13.46 -11.99 41.06
CA THR A 894 -12.64 -12.90 40.25
C THR A 894 -13.11 -13.01 38.80
N ALA A 895 -14.40 -13.26 38.56
CA ALA A 895 -14.91 -13.44 37.19
C ALA A 895 -14.77 -12.16 36.33
N ARG A 896 -15.01 -10.98 36.92
CA ARG A 896 -14.87 -9.69 36.21
C ARG A 896 -13.41 -9.26 36.06
N GLN A 897 -12.56 -9.59 37.03
CA GLN A 897 -11.12 -9.37 36.91
C GLN A 897 -10.56 -10.19 35.75
N LEU A 898 -10.80 -11.50 35.72
CA LEU A 898 -10.35 -12.39 34.62
C LEU A 898 -10.91 -11.95 33.26
N LEU A 899 -12.16 -11.48 33.21
CA LEU A 899 -12.73 -10.89 31.99
C LEU A 899 -11.97 -9.63 31.54
N SER A 900 -11.71 -8.69 32.46
CA SER A 900 -10.98 -7.45 32.18
C SER A 900 -9.54 -7.72 31.71
N GLU A 901 -8.84 -8.61 32.40
CA GLU A 901 -7.47 -9.03 32.07
C GLU A 901 -7.41 -9.76 30.72
N ALA A 902 -8.42 -10.57 30.38
CA ALA A 902 -8.52 -11.23 29.09
C ALA A 902 -8.82 -10.25 27.94
N ILE A 903 -9.70 -9.26 28.15
CA ILE A 903 -9.98 -8.19 27.17
C ILE A 903 -8.72 -7.34 26.93
N ALA A 904 -8.03 -6.93 28.01
CA ALA A 904 -6.78 -6.18 27.90
C ALA A 904 -5.68 -6.97 27.18
N SER A 905 -5.58 -8.28 27.46
CA SER A 905 -4.63 -9.17 26.79
C SER A 905 -4.94 -9.34 25.30
N LEU A 906 -6.22 -9.55 24.94
CA LEU A 906 -6.68 -9.64 23.55
C LEU A 906 -6.40 -8.35 22.77
N GLU A 907 -6.74 -7.20 23.36
CA GLU A 907 -6.45 -5.90 22.75
C GLU A 907 -4.95 -5.67 22.56
N THR A 908 -4.13 -6.06 23.54
CA THR A 908 -2.67 -5.95 23.44
C THR A 908 -2.10 -6.85 22.34
N LEU A 909 -2.62 -8.07 22.18
CA LEU A 909 -2.23 -8.98 21.10
C LEU A 909 -2.62 -8.45 19.71
N ILE A 910 -3.82 -7.89 19.56
CA ILE A 910 -4.28 -7.24 18.32
C ILE A 910 -3.40 -6.03 17.98
N ARG A 911 -3.11 -5.20 18.98
CA ARG A 911 -2.22 -4.05 18.87
C ARG A 911 -0.78 -4.46 18.49
N LEU A 912 -0.24 -5.51 19.10
CA LEU A 912 1.08 -6.07 18.76
C LEU A 912 1.10 -6.67 17.35
N TYR A 913 0.10 -7.45 16.97
CA TYR A 913 -0.04 -8.00 15.62
C TYR A 913 0.02 -6.87 14.58
N TYR A 914 -0.77 -5.81 14.77
CA TYR A 914 -0.79 -4.68 13.85
C TYR A 914 0.57 -3.98 13.77
N ILE A 915 1.13 -3.53 14.90
CA ILE A 915 2.43 -2.83 14.94
C ILE A 915 3.52 -3.67 14.27
N ARG A 916 3.45 -5.00 14.38
CA ARG A 916 4.50 -5.92 13.95
C ARG A 916 4.35 -6.46 12.53
N HIS A 917 3.12 -6.54 11.99
CA HIS A 917 2.85 -7.27 10.74
C HIS A 917 1.91 -6.57 9.75
N SER A 918 1.27 -5.45 10.13
CA SER A 918 0.14 -4.84 9.41
C SER A 918 -1.09 -5.77 9.34
N PHE A 919 -2.24 -5.21 8.93
CA PHE A 919 -3.43 -5.99 8.55
C PHE A 919 -3.58 -6.13 7.02
N GLU A 920 -2.64 -5.63 6.22
CA GLU A 920 -2.74 -5.57 4.75
C GLU A 920 -2.54 -6.91 4.03
N ARG A 921 -1.89 -7.89 4.66
CA ARG A 921 -1.76 -9.25 4.11
C ARG A 921 -2.99 -10.08 4.50
N LEU A 922 -3.44 -10.94 3.59
CA LEU A 922 -4.57 -11.84 3.83
C LEU A 922 -4.35 -12.64 5.14
N ASP A 923 -5.28 -12.49 6.08
CA ASP A 923 -5.37 -13.33 7.26
C ASP A 923 -6.84 -13.58 7.58
N THR A 924 -7.34 -14.76 7.19
CA THR A 924 -8.79 -15.03 7.23
C THR A 924 -9.33 -15.30 8.63
N PHE A 925 -8.45 -15.43 9.62
CA PHE A 925 -8.83 -15.48 11.04
C PHE A 925 -8.92 -14.09 11.67
N ILE A 926 -8.02 -13.14 11.34
CA ILE A 926 -7.88 -11.88 12.12
C ILE A 926 -9.17 -11.07 12.22
N VAL A 927 -10.06 -11.16 11.23
CA VAL A 927 -11.39 -10.52 11.26
C VAL A 927 -12.26 -10.96 12.44
N GLN A 928 -12.05 -12.16 13.01
CA GLN A 928 -12.83 -12.68 14.13
C GLN A 928 -12.51 -11.99 15.48
N PRO A 929 -11.25 -11.96 15.99
CA PRO A 929 -10.91 -11.22 17.21
C PRO A 929 -11.06 -9.71 17.04
N LEU A 930 -10.89 -9.15 15.83
CA LEU A 930 -11.19 -7.74 15.55
C LEU A 930 -12.68 -7.43 15.76
N ALA A 931 -13.59 -8.30 15.31
CA ALA A 931 -15.04 -8.13 15.49
C ALA A 931 -15.45 -8.26 16.97
N GLU A 932 -14.97 -9.28 17.68
CA GLU A 932 -15.25 -9.43 19.11
C GLU A 932 -14.79 -8.21 19.91
N LEU A 933 -13.55 -7.74 19.70
CA LEU A 933 -13.03 -6.56 20.41
C LEU A 933 -13.77 -5.27 20.02
N ALA A 934 -14.09 -5.07 18.74
CA ALA A 934 -14.85 -3.90 18.28
C ALA A 934 -16.24 -3.83 18.91
N MET A 935 -16.91 -4.97 19.10
CA MET A 935 -18.23 -5.03 19.75
C MET A 935 -18.13 -4.78 21.26
N ILE A 936 -17.15 -5.42 21.95
CA ILE A 936 -16.87 -5.16 23.37
C ILE A 936 -16.66 -3.67 23.62
N ARG A 937 -15.72 -3.04 22.89
CA ARG A 937 -15.40 -1.61 23.06
C ARG A 937 -16.53 -0.67 22.65
N GLN A 938 -17.38 -1.03 21.69
CA GLN A 938 -18.61 -0.28 21.42
C GLN A 938 -19.55 -0.28 22.63
N THR A 939 -19.74 -1.41 23.32
CA THR A 939 -20.59 -1.47 24.52
C THR A 939 -20.02 -0.71 25.72
N ASP A 940 -18.70 -0.73 25.93
CA ASP A 940 -18.02 -0.01 27.03
C ASP A 940 -18.34 1.51 27.02
N THR A 941 -18.43 2.13 25.84
CA THR A 941 -18.72 3.57 25.70
C THR A 941 -20.08 4.01 26.27
N GLY A 942 -20.96 3.08 26.63
CA GLY A 942 -22.27 3.34 27.24
C GLY A 942 -22.26 3.50 28.77
N ASN A 943 -21.29 2.90 29.48
CA ASN A 943 -21.38 2.68 30.94
C ASN A 943 -20.21 3.30 31.73
N SER A 944 -20.22 4.63 31.84
CA SER A 944 -19.55 5.50 32.82
C SER A 944 -18.13 5.17 33.38
N ASN A 945 -17.25 6.18 33.23
CA ASN A 945 -16.23 6.61 34.21
C ASN A 945 -14.97 5.77 34.47
N ILE A 946 -14.77 4.58 33.89
CA ILE A 946 -13.59 3.72 34.22
C ILE A 946 -12.47 3.77 33.17
N LEU A 947 -12.80 3.91 31.89
CA LEU A 947 -11.82 3.96 30.79
C LEU A 947 -11.86 5.32 30.10
N ASP A 948 -10.71 5.80 29.65
CA ASP A 948 -10.61 6.97 28.78
C ASP A 948 -11.34 6.69 27.45
N THR A 949 -12.31 7.56 27.14
CA THR A 949 -13.11 7.51 25.91
C THR A 949 -12.23 7.58 24.66
N GLU A 950 -11.18 8.40 24.65
CA GLU A 950 -10.33 8.58 23.47
C GLU A 950 -9.54 7.29 23.16
N SER A 951 -8.94 6.70 24.19
CA SER A 951 -8.29 5.39 24.13
C SER A 951 -9.23 4.29 23.63
N VAL A 952 -10.48 4.22 24.13
CA VAL A 952 -11.48 3.25 23.67
C VAL A 952 -11.86 3.48 22.20
N GLN A 953 -12.02 4.73 21.77
CA GLN A 953 -12.24 5.08 20.37
C GLN A 953 -11.06 4.67 19.48
N SER A 954 -9.81 4.85 19.93
CA SER A 954 -8.61 4.42 19.20
C SER A 954 -8.60 2.91 18.90
N THR A 955 -9.15 2.09 19.80
CA THR A 955 -9.27 0.64 19.61
C THR A 955 -10.34 0.30 18.57
N VAL A 956 -11.46 1.02 18.56
CA VAL A 956 -12.50 0.85 17.53
C VAL A 956 -12.02 1.30 16.15
N VAL A 957 -11.27 2.41 16.06
CA VAL A 957 -10.63 2.86 14.81
C VAL A 957 -9.58 1.85 14.33
N LEU A 958 -8.79 1.24 15.23
CA LEU A 958 -7.84 0.18 14.88
C LEU A 958 -8.54 -1.07 14.32
N CYS A 959 -9.66 -1.50 14.92
CA CYS A 959 -10.45 -2.61 14.37
C CYS A 959 -11.04 -2.27 12.99
N ALA A 960 -11.53 -1.03 12.80
CA ALA A 960 -12.01 -0.55 11.51
C ALA A 960 -10.90 -0.55 10.44
N GLN A 961 -9.68 -0.16 10.79
CA GLN A 961 -8.52 -0.26 9.90
C GLN A 961 -8.21 -1.71 9.52
N GLY A 962 -8.32 -2.66 10.45
CA GLY A 962 -8.15 -4.08 10.15
C GLY A 962 -9.19 -4.63 9.18
N PHE A 963 -10.47 -4.22 9.30
CA PHE A 963 -11.49 -4.59 8.32
C PHE A 963 -11.28 -3.93 6.95
N ARG A 964 -10.85 -2.66 6.92
CA ARG A 964 -10.49 -1.94 5.69
C ARG A 964 -9.34 -2.63 4.94
N ASP A 965 -8.29 -3.02 5.66
CA ASP A 965 -7.14 -3.68 5.07
C ASP A 965 -7.46 -5.10 4.57
N GLN A 966 -8.17 -5.92 5.36
CA GLN A 966 -8.67 -7.22 4.87
C GLN A 966 -9.69 -7.05 3.73
N GLY A 967 -10.44 -5.94 3.73
CA GLY A 967 -11.36 -5.55 2.65
C GLY A 967 -10.69 -5.24 1.31
N ARG A 968 -9.38 -4.94 1.30
CA ARG A 968 -8.56 -4.87 0.07
C ARG A 968 -8.27 -6.26 -0.52
N ASN A 969 -8.49 -7.34 0.25
CA ASN A 969 -8.19 -8.71 -0.13
C ASN A 969 -9.46 -9.55 -0.37
N HIS A 970 -10.53 -9.35 0.43
CA HIS A 970 -11.77 -10.12 0.30
C HIS A 970 -13.04 -9.38 0.79
N TYR A 971 -14.19 -9.72 0.19
CA TYR A 971 -15.47 -9.01 0.38
C TYR A 971 -16.01 -9.04 1.82
N LEU A 972 -15.79 -10.11 2.59
CA LEU A 972 -16.18 -10.14 4.02
C LEU A 972 -15.47 -9.04 4.83
N GLY A 973 -14.23 -8.67 4.52
CA GLY A 973 -13.55 -7.55 5.15
C GLY A 973 -14.26 -6.21 4.86
N GLN A 974 -14.66 -6.00 3.61
CA GLN A 974 -15.46 -4.83 3.21
C GLN A 974 -16.78 -4.78 3.96
N ALA A 975 -17.52 -5.89 4.02
CA ALA A 975 -18.79 -5.98 4.72
C ALA A 975 -18.69 -5.64 6.22
N LEU A 976 -17.62 -6.11 6.90
CA LEU A 976 -17.36 -5.79 8.29
C LEU A 976 -16.91 -4.34 8.51
N PHE A 977 -16.18 -3.75 7.55
CA PHE A 977 -15.78 -2.35 7.58
C PHE A 977 -16.99 -1.40 7.45
N HIS A 978 -17.82 -1.61 6.42
CA HIS A 978 -19.05 -0.85 6.23
C HIS A 978 -20.02 -1.02 7.42
N LEU A 979 -20.17 -2.24 7.95
CA LEU A 979 -20.94 -2.50 9.16
C LEU A 979 -20.43 -1.70 10.36
N THR A 980 -19.14 -1.84 10.70
CA THR A 980 -18.54 -1.18 11.87
C THR A 980 -18.65 0.34 11.78
N ARG A 981 -18.34 0.91 10.62
CA ARG A 981 -18.48 2.36 10.37
C ARG A 981 -19.92 2.84 10.59
N ASN A 982 -20.90 2.05 10.17
CA ASN A 982 -22.32 2.42 10.25
C ASN A 982 -22.97 2.08 11.61
N SER A 983 -22.38 1.19 12.42
CA SER A 983 -22.85 0.85 13.77
C SER A 983 -22.33 1.80 14.86
N VAL A 984 -21.14 2.37 14.69
CA VAL A 984 -20.56 3.28 15.70
C VAL A 984 -21.26 4.64 15.76
N ARG A 985 -21.12 5.30 16.92
CA ARG A 985 -21.63 6.66 17.19
C ARG A 985 -21.03 7.71 16.23
N PRO A 986 -21.69 8.87 16.02
CA PRO A 986 -21.24 9.89 15.08
C PRO A 986 -19.81 10.40 15.31
N GLU A 987 -19.37 10.51 16.56
CA GLU A 987 -18.02 11.00 16.91
C GLU A 987 -16.95 9.98 16.49
N THR A 988 -17.17 8.71 16.82
CA THR A 988 -16.29 7.60 16.41
C THR A 988 -16.34 7.37 14.90
N ARG A 989 -17.49 7.63 14.24
CA ARG A 989 -17.61 7.61 12.77
C ARG A 989 -16.78 8.72 12.15
N ALA A 990 -16.83 9.94 12.69
CA ALA A 990 -16.00 11.06 12.23
C ALA A 990 -14.50 10.79 12.40
N LEU A 991 -14.10 10.04 13.44
CA LEU A 991 -12.71 9.57 13.60
C LEU A 991 -12.33 8.50 12.56
N ILE A 992 -13.21 7.52 12.28
CA ILE A 992 -13.03 6.54 11.21
C ILE A 992 -12.90 7.24 9.84
N ASP A 993 -13.77 8.21 9.56
CA ASP A 993 -13.74 8.99 8.32
C ASP A 993 -12.46 9.83 8.22
N LYS A 994 -12.12 10.59 9.27
CA LYS A 994 -10.92 11.42 9.31
C LYS A 994 -9.64 10.60 9.08
N TYR A 995 -9.46 9.47 9.76
CA TYR A 995 -8.19 8.77 9.74
C TYR A 995 -8.09 7.64 8.70
N LEU A 996 -9.21 7.08 8.24
CA LEU A 996 -9.22 5.95 7.30
C LEU A 996 -9.68 6.33 5.88
N TYR A 997 -10.30 7.50 5.70
CA TYR A 997 -10.75 8.02 4.39
C TYR A 997 -10.03 9.31 3.93
N ALA A 998 -9.38 10.08 4.81
CA ALA A 998 -8.60 11.24 4.37
C ALA A 998 -7.25 10.81 3.76
N GLY A 999 -7.11 10.92 2.45
CA GLY A 999 -5.84 10.78 1.73
C GLY A 999 -6.02 10.37 0.26
N PRO A 1000 -5.11 10.76 -0.64
CA PRO A 1000 -5.24 10.50 -2.08
C PRO A 1000 -5.17 9.01 -2.47
N GLN A 1001 -4.68 8.13 -1.59
CA GLN A 1001 -4.57 6.69 -1.85
C GLN A 1001 -5.82 5.89 -1.44
N VAL A 1002 -6.90 6.54 -1.01
CA VAL A 1002 -8.14 5.81 -0.66
C VAL A 1002 -8.96 5.54 -1.92
N GLN A 1003 -8.62 4.44 -2.61
CA GLN A 1003 -9.62 3.69 -3.37
C GLN A 1003 -10.68 3.19 -2.37
N VAL A 1004 -11.71 4.02 -2.15
CA VAL A 1004 -12.94 3.59 -1.50
C VAL A 1004 -13.52 2.43 -2.33
N PRO A 1005 -13.99 1.33 -1.71
CA PRO A 1005 -14.89 0.40 -2.37
C PRO A 1005 -16.16 1.16 -2.80
N SER A 1006 -16.14 1.70 -4.02
CA SER A 1006 -17.23 2.50 -4.59
C SER A 1006 -18.44 1.63 -4.95
N THR A 1007 -18.24 0.32 -5.04
CA THR A 1007 -19.27 -0.71 -4.96
C THR A 1007 -19.83 -0.74 -3.53
N PRO A 1008 -21.10 -0.35 -3.29
CA PRO A 1008 -21.69 -0.55 -1.97
C PRO A 1008 -21.79 -2.04 -1.66
N VAL A 1009 -21.49 -2.45 -0.43
CA VAL A 1009 -21.75 -3.82 0.03
C VAL A 1009 -23.26 -4.04 0.06
N LEU A 1010 -23.74 -4.98 -0.74
CA LEU A 1010 -25.16 -5.30 -0.87
C LEU A 1010 -25.52 -6.39 0.14
N ALA A 1011 -26.41 -6.12 1.10
CA ALA A 1011 -26.75 -7.08 2.15
C ALA A 1011 -27.52 -8.31 1.63
N HIS A 1012 -28.02 -8.25 0.39
CA HIS A 1012 -28.60 -9.39 -0.30
C HIS A 1012 -27.55 -10.30 -0.96
N GLU A 1013 -26.36 -9.81 -1.25
CA GLU A 1013 -25.22 -10.62 -1.70
C GLU A 1013 -24.57 -11.40 -0.55
N VAL A 1014 -24.53 -10.79 0.65
CA VAL A 1014 -23.99 -11.49 1.83
C VAL A 1014 -24.87 -12.68 2.19
N HIS A 1015 -24.23 -13.85 2.26
CA HIS A 1015 -24.82 -15.15 2.54
C HIS A 1015 -24.09 -15.80 3.73
N SER A 1016 -23.94 -15.01 4.79
CA SER A 1016 -23.23 -15.38 6.02
C SER A 1016 -24.16 -15.70 7.18
N ASN A 1017 -23.93 -16.84 7.82
CA ASN A 1017 -24.59 -17.24 9.07
C ASN A 1017 -23.83 -16.83 10.33
N TRP A 1018 -22.68 -16.14 10.22
CA TRP A 1018 -21.80 -15.84 11.35
C TRP A 1018 -22.47 -14.87 12.35
N PRO A 1019 -22.66 -15.26 13.63
CA PRO A 1019 -23.24 -14.39 14.66
C PRO A 1019 -22.19 -13.40 15.20
N LEU A 1020 -22.43 -12.09 15.03
CA LEU A 1020 -21.43 -11.06 15.33
C LEU A 1020 -21.44 -10.54 16.78
N ASN A 1021 -22.61 -10.53 17.42
CA ASN A 1021 -22.82 -9.82 18.68
C ASN A 1021 -22.87 -10.76 19.91
N ILE A 1022 -22.43 -12.01 19.77
CA ILE A 1022 -22.58 -13.01 20.85
C ILE A 1022 -21.29 -13.19 21.64
N ILE A 1023 -21.10 -12.24 22.54
CA ILE A 1023 -20.22 -12.35 23.71
C ILE A 1023 -20.88 -13.25 24.78
N ASP A 1024 -22.22 -13.29 24.85
CA ASP A 1024 -23.01 -14.11 25.79
C ASP A 1024 -23.68 -15.33 25.16
N ALA A 1025 -23.28 -16.53 25.59
CA ALA A 1025 -23.86 -17.80 25.17
C ALA A 1025 -25.37 -18.00 25.46
N SER A 1026 -26.05 -17.08 26.16
CA SER A 1026 -27.52 -17.10 26.34
C SER A 1026 -28.33 -16.37 25.25
N GLU A 1027 -27.69 -15.54 24.42
CA GLU A 1027 -28.36 -14.85 23.30
C GLU A 1027 -28.51 -15.77 22.08
N ASN A 1028 -29.61 -15.65 21.33
CA ASN A 1028 -29.93 -16.59 20.24
C ASN A 1028 -29.12 -16.29 18.95
N PRO A 1029 -28.21 -17.18 18.49
CA PRO A 1029 -27.35 -16.93 17.31
C PRO A 1029 -28.09 -16.70 16.00
N LYS A 1030 -29.36 -17.11 15.91
CA LYS A 1030 -30.18 -16.93 14.71
C LYS A 1030 -30.63 -15.48 14.51
N ASN A 1031 -30.59 -14.64 15.54
CA ASN A 1031 -31.08 -13.26 15.49
C ASN A 1031 -29.99 -12.21 15.15
N GLN A 1032 -28.70 -12.61 15.15
CA GLN A 1032 -27.55 -11.69 15.10
C GLN A 1032 -26.54 -12.06 13.98
N ARG A 1033 -27.00 -12.79 12.97
CA ARG A 1033 -26.20 -13.20 11.81
C ARG A 1033 -25.84 -12.01 10.95
N LEU A 1034 -24.60 -11.93 10.46
CA LEU A 1034 -24.11 -10.85 9.58
C LEU A 1034 -25.10 -10.50 8.45
N SER A 1035 -25.65 -11.51 7.75
CA SER A 1035 -26.63 -11.29 6.67
C SER A 1035 -27.89 -10.55 7.12
N ASP A 1036 -28.34 -10.74 8.34
CA ASP A 1036 -29.61 -10.22 8.84
C ASP A 1036 -29.41 -8.89 9.57
N VAL A 1037 -28.23 -8.70 10.19
CA VAL A 1037 -27.75 -7.39 10.68
C VAL A 1037 -27.63 -6.39 9.53
N LEU A 1038 -26.94 -6.75 8.44
CA LEU A 1038 -26.77 -5.86 7.28
C LEU A 1038 -28.12 -5.45 6.65
N LYS A 1039 -29.04 -6.41 6.43
CA LYS A 1039 -30.38 -6.13 5.88
C LYS A 1039 -31.25 -5.25 6.77
N ASN A 1040 -30.98 -5.19 8.07
CA ASN A 1040 -31.69 -4.28 8.97
C ASN A 1040 -31.08 -2.87 8.91
N LEU A 1041 -29.76 -2.75 8.73
CA LEU A 1041 -29.09 -1.46 8.49
C LEU A 1041 -29.45 -0.85 7.13
N GLU A 1042 -29.59 -1.64 6.07
CA GLU A 1042 -30.11 -1.16 4.77
C GLU A 1042 -31.48 -0.50 4.94
N LYS A 1043 -32.42 -1.16 5.62
CA LYS A 1043 -33.77 -0.60 5.89
C LYS A 1043 -33.70 0.69 6.68
N ILE A 1044 -32.99 0.71 7.81
CA ILE A 1044 -32.85 1.91 8.65
C ILE A 1044 -32.26 3.07 7.84
N THR A 1045 -31.30 2.80 6.96
CA THR A 1045 -30.70 3.81 6.07
C THR A 1045 -31.74 4.34 5.07
N LEU A 1046 -32.48 3.45 4.40
CA LEU A 1046 -33.54 3.81 3.44
C LEU A 1046 -34.66 4.62 4.11
N ASP A 1047 -35.16 4.15 5.26
CA ASP A 1047 -36.21 4.82 6.04
C ASP A 1047 -35.73 6.23 6.47
N SER A 1048 -34.49 6.36 6.96
CA SER A 1048 -33.91 7.67 7.32
C SER A 1048 -33.73 8.63 6.13
N SER A 1049 -33.58 8.10 4.92
CA SER A 1049 -33.52 8.89 3.68
C SER A 1049 -34.89 9.31 3.15
N ALA A 1050 -35.97 8.66 3.61
CA ALA A 1050 -37.36 8.99 3.26
C ALA A 1050 -38.02 10.00 4.22
N GLU A 1051 -37.42 10.24 5.40
CA GLU A 1051 -37.88 11.24 6.39
C GLU A 1051 -37.11 12.58 6.32
N ALA A 1052 -36.19 12.74 5.36
CA ALA A 1052 -35.52 14.01 5.08
C ALA A 1052 -36.41 14.91 4.18
N PRO A 1053 -36.66 16.19 4.56
CA PRO A 1053 -37.52 17.12 3.83
C PRO A 1053 -36.85 17.85 2.66
#